data_AF-A0A954K7N3-F1
#
_entry.id   AF-A0A954K7N3-F1
#
_cell.length_a   1.000
_cell.length_b   1.000
_cell.length_c   1.000
_cell.angle_alpha   90.00
_cell.angle_beta   90.00
_cell.angle_gamma   90.00
#
_symmetry.space_group_name_H-M   'P 1'
#
loop_
_entity.id
_entity.type
_entity.pdbx_description
1 polymer ?
#
loop_
_entity_poly.entity_id
_entity_poly.type
_entity_poly.pdbx_seq_one_letter_code
_entity_poly.pdbx_strand_id
1 'polypeptide(L)'
;DLSGNVNIESVPDLGVLILRGKDEDVNALMKIIKELEKLSEGTRPDIHLLNLRHVNSTALAELLNGVYEDLVKLRAIQGQIQKIKIIPLVKPNALLILAPDTDMPSILKLAEELDQPVNPSTEFGVFQLKSASASQVATTIREFYNERGGLGTRILVSPNIRTNSIIVQAQPRDMQEVAALIQKIDLDQSQAVSRVKIFPLKNAIAADLAETLNATLQSVLNPAAAQTSGLGTNIGGAGGEAAQQLQEARSVVLEYLSQEGAQSRVLRSGLLADIRVIPDPRANTLVVTAPKDSLEMIGALINQFDARVASVAELKVFTLKNADAESMVTLLQATFSSENQQTDLGIQIAGVNDANSNLIPLKFSVDRRTNSVVAQGGADALQIVEAILLKLDGADSRKRETTVIQLKNTPVADVSVAINEFLDTQRALIAQDPDLISGFELLEREVIVVPEAINNNLIISATPRYFEQISNLVKQLDKEAPQVIIQALIVEVELDNDDEFGVELGLQDSLLFNRSIIDNVLTVQQTVTGASNVTQTNQTIVSQEATPGFLFNSINPLGTNNTQNTSNTAGQALSNFSLQRGNSDLGFGGLVLSASSESVSILIRALAAKRNVHVLSRPQIRTVDNVTAQIQVGQIVPVVNGVSVTAVGSANPVIQQSEAGIILTVTPR
;
A
#
# COMPACT_ATOMS: atom_id res chain seq x y z
N ASP A 1 33.45 5.48 -23.28
CA ASP A 1 34.00 5.65 -21.93
C ASP A 1 33.73 7.04 -21.41
N LEU A 2 32.80 7.13 -20.47
CA LEU A 2 32.52 8.33 -19.68
C LEU A 2 33.55 8.36 -18.54
N SER A 3 34.38 9.39 -18.46
CA SER A 3 35.51 9.43 -17.51
C SER A 3 35.19 10.11 -16.18
N GLY A 4 33.93 10.52 -15.97
CA GLY A 4 33.44 11.11 -14.73
C GLY A 4 31.98 10.75 -14.43
N ASN A 5 31.61 10.77 -13.14
CA ASN A 5 30.24 10.56 -12.68
C ASN A 5 29.35 11.72 -13.17
N VAL A 6 28.41 11.43 -14.07
CA VAL A 6 27.31 12.34 -14.43
C VAL A 6 26.12 12.03 -13.52
N ASN A 7 25.64 13.01 -12.77
CA ASN A 7 24.48 12.84 -11.91
C ASN A 7 23.21 13.21 -12.69
N ILE A 8 22.20 12.34 -12.65
CA ILE A 8 20.95 12.46 -13.39
C ILE A 8 19.83 12.62 -12.37
N GLU A 9 19.10 13.73 -12.44
CA GLU A 9 17.94 13.99 -11.58
C GLU A 9 16.72 14.21 -12.47
N SER A 10 15.69 13.38 -12.33
CA SER A 10 14.43 13.55 -13.06
C SER A 10 13.44 14.31 -12.20
N VAL A 11 12.77 15.32 -12.77
CA VAL A 11 11.60 15.95 -12.16
C VAL A 11 10.37 15.42 -12.89
N PRO A 12 9.66 14.41 -12.34
CA PRO A 12 8.63 13.66 -13.07
C PRO A 12 7.45 14.54 -13.50
N ASP A 13 7.07 15.52 -12.67
CA ASP A 13 5.91 16.38 -12.92
C ASP A 13 6.12 17.38 -14.06
N LEU A 14 7.37 17.65 -14.43
CA LEU A 14 7.74 18.58 -15.51
C LEU A 14 8.22 17.87 -16.77
N GLY A 15 8.45 16.55 -16.72
CA GLY A 15 9.03 15.80 -17.84
C GLY A 15 10.46 16.25 -18.19
N VAL A 16 11.17 16.88 -17.25
CA VAL A 16 12.52 17.43 -17.46
C VAL A 16 13.55 16.54 -16.78
N LEU A 17 14.62 16.24 -17.51
CA LEU A 17 15.79 15.53 -17.02
C LEU A 17 16.94 16.52 -16.82
N ILE A 18 17.42 16.68 -15.58
CA ILE A 18 18.55 17.55 -15.25
C ILE A 18 19.83 16.71 -15.24
N LEU A 19 20.76 17.03 -16.14
CA LEU A 19 22.06 16.38 -16.26
C LEU A 19 23.14 17.28 -15.67
N ARG A 20 23.89 16.78 -14.68
CA ARG A 20 24.98 17.52 -14.04
C ARG A 20 26.29 16.75 -14.16
N GLY A 21 27.24 17.30 -14.91
CA GLY A 21 28.54 16.68 -15.15
C GLY A 21 29.48 17.62 -15.92
N LYS A 22 30.64 17.12 -16.32
CA LYS A 22 31.55 17.85 -17.23
C LYS A 22 30.91 17.95 -18.61
N ASP A 23 31.10 19.07 -19.30
CA ASP A 23 30.42 19.36 -20.58
C ASP A 23 30.65 18.30 -21.66
N GLU A 24 31.83 17.68 -21.72
CA GLU A 24 32.13 16.61 -22.69
C GLU A 24 31.28 15.35 -22.44
N ASP A 25 31.12 14.95 -21.19
CA ASP A 25 30.33 13.76 -20.80
C ASP A 25 28.82 14.02 -20.95
N VAL A 26 28.34 15.22 -20.62
CA VAL A 26 26.93 15.61 -20.79
C VAL A 26 26.55 15.66 -22.27
N ASN A 27 27.43 16.16 -23.14
CA ASN A 27 27.18 16.20 -24.58
C ASN A 27 27.17 14.80 -25.21
N ALA A 28 28.05 13.89 -24.77
CA ALA A 28 28.04 12.50 -25.21
C ALA A 28 26.74 11.80 -24.80
N LEU A 29 26.29 11.99 -23.55
CA LEU A 29 25.04 11.44 -23.05
C LEU A 29 23.82 12.02 -23.80
N MET A 30 23.80 13.33 -24.05
CA MET A 30 22.75 13.96 -24.85
C MET A 30 22.65 13.37 -26.27
N LYS A 31 23.77 13.00 -26.88
CA LYS A 31 23.78 12.39 -28.21
C LYS A 31 23.14 11.00 -28.19
N ILE A 32 23.41 10.20 -27.16
CA ILE A 32 22.78 8.89 -26.95
C ILE A 32 21.29 9.04 -26.68
N ILE A 33 20.89 10.00 -25.84
CA ILE A 33 19.46 10.27 -25.56
C ILE A 33 18.71 10.64 -26.84
N LYS A 34 19.28 11.51 -27.69
CA LYS A 34 18.68 11.84 -29.00
C LYS A 34 18.62 10.65 -29.96
N GLU A 35 19.59 9.76 -29.91
CA GLU A 35 19.61 8.54 -30.73
C GLU A 35 18.54 7.54 -30.25
N LEU A 36 18.30 7.45 -28.94
CA LEU A 36 17.21 6.67 -28.34
C LEU A 36 15.82 7.28 -28.63
N GLU A 37 15.65 8.60 -28.57
CA GLU A 37 14.39 9.27 -28.92
C GLU A 37 14.02 9.00 -30.39
N LYS A 38 14.99 9.06 -31.30
CA LYS A 38 14.79 8.77 -32.72
C LYS A 38 14.44 7.30 -32.99
N LEU A 39 14.90 6.37 -32.15
CA LEU A 39 14.50 4.95 -32.19
C LEU A 39 13.12 4.71 -31.57
N SER A 40 12.68 5.57 -30.64
CA SER A 40 11.40 5.43 -29.94
C SER A 40 10.21 6.00 -30.72
N GLU A 41 10.42 6.96 -31.63
CA GLU A 41 9.35 7.53 -32.48
C GLU A 41 8.60 6.49 -33.35
N GLY A 42 9.20 5.33 -33.65
CA GLY A 42 8.58 4.25 -34.42
C GLY A 42 7.68 3.28 -33.64
N THR A 43 7.41 3.54 -32.35
CA THR A 43 6.75 2.57 -31.43
C THR A 43 5.37 3.04 -30.96
N ARG A 44 4.59 3.74 -31.79
CA ARG A 44 3.18 4.00 -31.51
C ARG A 44 2.35 2.86 -32.09
N PRO A 45 1.60 2.09 -31.28
CA PRO A 45 0.73 1.05 -31.82
C PRO A 45 -0.45 1.69 -32.54
N ASP A 46 -0.74 1.25 -33.76
CA ASP A 46 -1.93 1.65 -34.52
C ASP A 46 -3.08 0.68 -34.23
N ILE A 47 -4.32 1.17 -34.37
CA ILE A 47 -5.55 0.42 -34.11
C ILE A 47 -6.31 0.24 -35.42
N HIS A 48 -6.48 -1.00 -35.86
CA HIS A 48 -7.26 -1.32 -37.06
C HIS A 48 -8.46 -2.21 -36.75
N LEU A 49 -9.61 -1.90 -37.35
CA LEU A 49 -10.84 -2.67 -37.24
C LEU A 49 -11.12 -3.41 -38.56
N LEU A 50 -11.11 -4.75 -38.54
CA LEU A 50 -11.38 -5.59 -39.70
C LEU A 50 -12.74 -6.31 -39.57
N ASN A 51 -13.68 -6.03 -40.46
CA ASN A 51 -14.99 -6.71 -40.48
C ASN A 51 -14.91 -8.04 -41.26
N LEU A 52 -15.36 -9.14 -40.64
CA LEU A 52 -15.35 -10.50 -41.22
C LEU A 52 -16.70 -10.90 -41.80
N ARG A 53 -16.71 -11.58 -42.95
CA ARG A 53 -17.91 -11.95 -43.70
C ARG A 53 -18.29 -13.43 -43.60
N HIS A 54 -17.31 -14.34 -43.60
CA HIS A 54 -17.54 -15.78 -43.73
C HIS A 54 -17.13 -16.57 -42.48
N VAL A 55 -16.09 -16.12 -41.76
CA VAL A 55 -15.55 -16.79 -40.57
C VAL A 55 -15.96 -16.08 -39.28
N ASN A 56 -16.08 -16.84 -38.19
CA ASN A 56 -16.39 -16.31 -36.85
C ASN A 56 -15.16 -15.58 -36.26
N SER A 57 -15.36 -14.34 -35.81
CA SER A 57 -14.31 -13.50 -35.16
C SER A 57 -13.59 -14.20 -34.01
N THR A 58 -14.29 -14.98 -33.19
CA THR A 58 -13.70 -15.68 -32.03
C THR A 58 -12.71 -16.75 -32.48
N ALA A 59 -13.13 -17.60 -33.42
CA ALA A 59 -12.29 -18.69 -33.93
C ALA A 59 -11.08 -18.16 -34.71
N LEU A 60 -11.26 -17.08 -35.49
CA LEU A 60 -10.15 -16.47 -36.22
C LEU A 60 -9.16 -15.75 -35.28
N ALA A 61 -9.64 -15.09 -34.22
CA ALA A 61 -8.78 -14.45 -33.23
C ALA A 61 -7.93 -15.44 -32.44
N GLU A 62 -8.50 -16.58 -32.01
CA GLU A 62 -7.75 -17.63 -31.33
C GLU A 62 -6.63 -18.20 -32.21
N LEU A 63 -6.95 -18.47 -33.48
CA LEU A 63 -5.96 -18.98 -34.44
C LEU A 63 -4.84 -17.97 -34.69
N LEU A 64 -5.18 -16.71 -34.97
CA LEU A 64 -4.18 -15.67 -35.23
C LEU A 64 -3.33 -15.36 -33.99
N ASN A 65 -3.92 -15.31 -32.79
CA ASN A 65 -3.15 -15.15 -31.55
C ASN A 65 -2.18 -16.32 -31.34
N GLY A 66 -2.61 -17.56 -31.59
CA GLY A 66 -1.74 -18.75 -31.48
C GLY A 66 -0.56 -18.71 -32.44
N VAL A 67 -0.81 -18.45 -33.73
CA VAL A 67 0.26 -18.39 -34.75
C VAL A 67 1.27 -17.29 -34.43
N TYR A 68 0.81 -16.10 -34.04
CA TYR A 68 1.71 -14.99 -33.71
C TYR A 68 2.42 -15.17 -32.36
N GLU A 69 1.81 -15.80 -31.36
CA GLU A 69 2.52 -16.18 -30.14
C GLU A 69 3.67 -17.14 -30.42
N ASP A 70 3.45 -18.14 -31.28
CA ASP A 70 4.50 -19.08 -31.65
C ASP A 70 5.61 -18.43 -32.49
N LEU A 71 5.26 -17.51 -33.39
CA LEU A 71 6.26 -16.70 -34.11
C LEU A 71 7.03 -15.73 -33.19
N VAL A 72 6.38 -15.16 -32.17
CA VAL A 72 7.03 -14.32 -31.16
C VAL A 72 8.00 -15.15 -30.30
N LYS A 73 7.62 -16.37 -29.90
CA LYS A 73 8.53 -17.29 -29.19
C LYS A 73 9.79 -17.59 -30.02
N LEU A 74 9.65 -17.72 -31.35
CA LEU A 74 10.78 -17.96 -32.26
C LEU A 74 11.64 -16.70 -32.50
N ARG A 75 11.06 -15.48 -32.45
CA ARG A 75 11.78 -14.20 -32.63
C ARG A 75 12.42 -13.68 -31.33
N ALA A 76 11.93 -14.07 -30.16
CA ALA A 76 12.35 -13.57 -28.85
C ALA A 76 13.82 -13.82 -28.46
N ILE A 77 14.58 -14.59 -29.25
CA ILE A 77 16.02 -14.81 -29.05
C ILE A 77 16.83 -13.52 -29.33
N GLN A 78 16.27 -12.54 -30.05
CA GLN A 78 16.91 -11.25 -30.34
C GLN A 78 16.06 -10.05 -29.88
N GLY A 79 15.79 -9.96 -28.57
CA GLY A 79 15.79 -8.66 -27.87
C GLY A 79 14.76 -7.58 -28.21
N GLN A 80 13.60 -7.87 -28.81
CA GLN A 80 12.46 -6.94 -28.84
C GLN A 80 11.12 -7.68 -28.72
N ILE A 81 10.40 -7.47 -27.61
CA ILE A 81 9.05 -8.00 -27.38
C ILE A 81 8.04 -6.90 -27.74
N GLN A 82 7.54 -6.90 -28.99
CA GLN A 82 6.41 -6.06 -29.37
C GLN A 82 5.14 -6.90 -29.26
N LYS A 83 4.25 -6.53 -28.31
CA LYS A 83 3.02 -7.29 -28.04
C LYS A 83 1.93 -6.91 -29.05
N ILE A 84 1.71 -7.78 -30.04
CA ILE A 84 0.53 -7.73 -30.91
C ILE A 84 -0.66 -8.25 -30.11
N LYS A 85 -1.82 -7.57 -30.19
CA LYS A 85 -3.04 -8.00 -29.50
C LYS A 85 -4.21 -7.98 -30.47
N ILE A 86 -4.82 -9.15 -30.70
CA ILE A 86 -5.99 -9.32 -31.57
C ILE A 86 -7.20 -9.64 -30.68
N ILE A 87 -8.21 -8.76 -30.70
CA ILE A 87 -9.41 -8.86 -29.87
C ILE A 87 -10.61 -9.11 -30.79
N PRO A 88 -11.37 -10.21 -30.61
CA PRO A 88 -12.58 -10.43 -31.37
C PRO A 88 -13.73 -9.54 -30.88
N LEU A 89 -14.40 -8.88 -31.82
CA LEU A 89 -15.67 -8.21 -31.63
C LEU A 89 -16.76 -9.14 -32.17
N VAL A 90 -17.58 -9.67 -31.25
CA VAL A 90 -18.63 -10.65 -31.60
C VAL A 90 -19.80 -9.97 -32.33
N LYS A 91 -20.06 -8.68 -32.03
CA LYS A 91 -21.13 -7.85 -32.62
C LYS A 91 -20.65 -6.40 -32.75
N PRO A 92 -20.38 -5.88 -33.97
CA PRO A 92 -20.37 -6.55 -35.27
C PRO A 92 -19.26 -7.61 -35.36
N ASN A 93 -19.42 -8.64 -36.22
CA ASN A 93 -18.40 -9.68 -36.45
C ASN A 93 -17.12 -9.07 -37.05
N ALA A 94 -16.19 -8.66 -36.19
CA ALA A 94 -14.99 -7.93 -36.56
C ALA A 94 -13.80 -8.29 -35.65
N LEU A 95 -12.58 -7.98 -36.08
CA LEU A 95 -11.36 -8.10 -35.30
C LEU A 95 -10.79 -6.71 -35.04
N LEU A 96 -10.52 -6.41 -33.77
CA LEU A 96 -9.76 -5.23 -33.37
C LEU A 96 -8.29 -5.64 -33.22
N ILE A 97 -7.43 -5.12 -34.07
CA ILE A 97 -6.01 -5.46 -34.10
C ILE A 97 -5.22 -4.25 -33.60
N LEU A 98 -4.41 -4.47 -32.55
CA LEU A 98 -3.44 -3.52 -32.02
C LEU A 98 -2.05 -4.04 -32.34
N ALA A 99 -1.38 -3.39 -33.30
CA ALA A 99 -0.06 -3.80 -33.77
C ALA A 99 0.78 -2.58 -34.22
N PRO A 100 2.12 -2.69 -34.24
CA PRO A 100 2.98 -1.70 -34.88
C PRO A 100 2.73 -1.63 -36.40
N ASP A 101 2.93 -0.45 -37.00
CA ASP A 101 2.76 -0.20 -38.44
C ASP A 101 3.54 -1.17 -39.34
N THR A 102 4.65 -1.71 -38.84
CA THR A 102 5.49 -2.67 -39.58
C THR A 102 4.82 -4.03 -39.80
N ASP A 103 4.04 -4.52 -38.84
CA ASP A 103 3.44 -5.87 -38.87
C ASP A 103 1.98 -5.85 -39.33
N MET A 104 1.33 -4.67 -39.27
CA MET A 104 -0.09 -4.49 -39.60
C MET A 104 -0.49 -4.98 -41.00
N PRO A 105 0.24 -4.70 -42.09
CA PRO A 105 -0.14 -5.15 -43.44
C PRO A 105 -0.16 -6.67 -43.59
N SER A 106 0.74 -7.36 -42.89
CA SER A 106 0.88 -8.82 -42.95
C SER A 106 -0.29 -9.52 -42.27
N ILE A 107 -0.73 -8.99 -41.12
CA ILE A 107 -1.87 -9.54 -40.37
C ILE A 107 -3.16 -9.38 -41.17
N LEU A 108 -3.37 -8.21 -41.79
CA LEU A 108 -4.58 -7.94 -42.57
C LEU A 108 -4.68 -8.88 -43.79
N LYS A 109 -3.58 -9.09 -44.51
CA LYS A 109 -3.55 -9.98 -45.67
C LYS A 109 -3.89 -11.44 -45.30
N LEU A 110 -3.31 -11.94 -44.20
CA LEU A 110 -3.57 -13.31 -43.74
C LEU A 110 -5.03 -13.48 -43.29
N ALA A 111 -5.57 -12.49 -42.57
CA ALA A 111 -6.96 -12.52 -42.13
C ALA A 111 -7.95 -12.52 -43.30
N GLU A 112 -7.64 -11.80 -44.38
CA GLU A 112 -8.47 -11.77 -45.60
C GLU A 112 -8.37 -13.07 -46.40
N GLU A 113 -7.19 -13.68 -46.51
CA GLU A 113 -7.02 -14.99 -47.17
C GLU A 113 -7.81 -16.12 -46.48
N LEU A 114 -7.95 -16.04 -45.15
CA LEU A 114 -8.66 -17.04 -44.34
C LEU A 114 -10.20 -16.83 -44.32
N ASP A 115 -10.71 -15.65 -44.66
CA ASP A 115 -12.15 -15.33 -44.68
C ASP A 115 -12.84 -15.78 -45.98
N GLN A 116 -12.81 -17.08 -46.30
CA GLN A 116 -13.41 -17.67 -47.50
C GLN A 116 -14.59 -18.63 -47.19
N PRO A 117 -15.60 -18.75 -48.09
CA PRO A 117 -16.77 -19.63 -47.86
C PRO A 117 -16.45 -21.13 -48.01
N VAL A 118 -16.95 -21.94 -47.06
CA VAL A 118 -16.91 -23.43 -47.12
C VAL A 118 -18.26 -24.01 -47.58
N ASN A 119 -18.25 -25.06 -48.42
CA ASN A 119 -19.45 -25.68 -49.00
C ASN A 119 -20.15 -26.66 -48.01
N PRO A 120 -21.47 -26.54 -47.76
CA PRO A 120 -22.21 -27.43 -46.86
C PRO A 120 -23.07 -28.47 -47.62
N SER A 121 -22.54 -29.67 -47.84
CA SER A 121 -23.34 -30.83 -48.27
C SER A 121 -23.08 -32.02 -47.35
N THR A 122 -23.91 -32.21 -46.32
CA THR A 122 -23.89 -33.37 -45.40
C THR A 122 -25.25 -34.08 -45.42
N GLU A 123 -25.26 -35.41 -45.42
CA GLU A 123 -26.45 -36.27 -45.37
C GLU A 123 -26.61 -36.93 -43.98
N PHE A 124 -27.83 -37.33 -43.61
CA PHE A 124 -28.17 -37.98 -42.33
C PHE A 124 -28.59 -39.44 -42.51
N GLY A 125 -28.01 -40.36 -41.73
CA GLY A 125 -28.37 -41.80 -41.69
C GLY A 125 -28.69 -42.29 -40.27
N VAL A 126 -29.67 -43.18 -40.13
CA VAL A 126 -30.07 -43.78 -38.84
C VAL A 126 -29.89 -45.30 -38.89
N PHE A 127 -29.12 -45.86 -37.95
CA PHE A 127 -28.79 -47.29 -37.86
C PHE A 127 -29.29 -47.90 -36.55
N GLN A 128 -30.05 -48.98 -36.63
CA GLN A 128 -30.63 -49.69 -35.48
C GLN A 128 -29.76 -50.90 -35.10
N LEU A 129 -29.32 -50.99 -33.84
CA LEU A 129 -28.44 -52.06 -33.35
C LEU A 129 -29.23 -53.17 -32.62
N LYS A 130 -28.78 -54.42 -32.70
CA LYS A 130 -29.44 -55.61 -32.14
C LYS A 130 -28.76 -56.18 -30.89
N SER A 131 -27.43 -56.21 -30.87
CA SER A 131 -26.61 -56.85 -29.84
C SER A 131 -25.66 -55.87 -29.15
N ALA A 132 -25.09 -54.92 -29.89
CA ALA A 132 -24.20 -53.91 -29.36
C ALA A 132 -24.96 -52.69 -28.81
N SER A 133 -24.41 -52.05 -27.78
CA SER A 133 -24.98 -50.81 -27.21
C SER A 133 -24.68 -49.61 -28.10
N ALA A 134 -25.70 -48.81 -28.41
CA ALA A 134 -25.58 -47.58 -29.18
C ALA A 134 -24.51 -46.62 -28.63
N SER A 135 -24.32 -46.57 -27.31
CA SER A 135 -23.30 -45.71 -26.70
C SER A 135 -21.87 -46.18 -26.97
N GLN A 136 -21.66 -47.50 -26.95
CA GLN A 136 -20.33 -48.09 -27.19
C GLN A 136 -19.95 -47.92 -28.66
N VAL A 137 -20.85 -48.31 -29.56
CA VAL A 137 -20.60 -48.21 -31.01
C VAL A 137 -20.41 -46.74 -31.44
N ALA A 138 -21.18 -45.80 -30.90
CA ALA A 138 -21.00 -44.37 -31.20
C ALA A 138 -19.63 -43.81 -30.75
N THR A 139 -19.08 -44.37 -29.67
CA THR A 139 -17.76 -43.97 -29.16
C THR A 139 -16.65 -44.54 -30.04
N THR A 140 -16.73 -45.82 -30.41
CA THR A 140 -15.79 -46.47 -31.32
C THR A 140 -15.75 -45.78 -32.70
N ILE A 141 -16.90 -45.36 -33.23
CA ILE A 141 -16.95 -44.62 -34.50
C ILE A 141 -16.31 -43.23 -34.35
N ARG A 142 -16.60 -42.50 -33.26
CA ARG A 142 -15.98 -41.18 -33.02
C ARG A 142 -14.47 -41.27 -32.91
N GLU A 143 -13.96 -42.29 -32.23
CA GLU A 143 -12.53 -42.53 -32.06
C GLU A 143 -11.86 -42.87 -33.40
N PHE A 144 -12.42 -43.82 -34.16
CA PHE A 144 -11.89 -44.22 -35.47
C PHE A 144 -11.77 -43.05 -36.48
N TYR A 145 -12.72 -42.11 -36.45
CA TYR A 145 -12.68 -40.94 -37.33
C TYR A 145 -11.92 -39.73 -36.77
N ASN A 146 -11.72 -39.65 -35.45
CA ASN A 146 -10.86 -38.63 -34.85
C ASN A 146 -9.37 -38.92 -35.08
N GLU A 147 -8.95 -40.20 -35.20
CA GLU A 147 -7.56 -40.58 -35.45
C GLU A 147 -7.09 -40.33 -36.90
N ARG A 148 -8.02 -40.19 -37.87
CA ARG A 148 -7.68 -39.75 -39.23
C ARG A 148 -7.44 -38.24 -39.26
N GLY A 149 -6.25 -37.82 -38.82
CA GLY A 149 -5.82 -36.42 -38.85
C GLY A 149 -5.81 -35.84 -40.28
N GLY A 150 -6.67 -34.85 -40.54
CA GLY A 150 -6.73 -34.08 -41.78
C GLY A 150 -7.95 -33.16 -41.82
N LEU A 151 -7.97 -32.18 -42.73
CA LEU A 151 -9.08 -31.22 -42.97
C LEU A 151 -10.37 -31.89 -43.52
N GLY A 152 -10.58 -33.17 -43.24
CA GLY A 152 -11.77 -33.93 -43.64
C GLY A 152 -13.01 -33.52 -42.84
N THR A 153 -14.18 -33.68 -43.44
CA THR A 153 -15.46 -33.33 -42.83
C THR A 153 -15.72 -34.15 -41.57
N ARG A 154 -15.96 -33.46 -40.45
CA ARG A 154 -16.23 -34.07 -39.16
C ARG A 154 -17.57 -34.81 -39.19
N ILE A 155 -17.55 -36.10 -38.85
CA ILE A 155 -18.76 -36.92 -38.75
C ILE A 155 -19.40 -36.67 -37.39
N LEU A 156 -20.68 -36.31 -37.37
CA LEU A 156 -21.44 -36.15 -36.14
C LEU A 156 -22.16 -37.46 -35.83
N VAL A 157 -21.84 -38.10 -34.70
CA VAL A 157 -22.45 -39.38 -34.27
C VAL A 157 -23.17 -39.19 -32.96
N SER A 158 -24.50 -39.36 -32.99
CA SER A 158 -25.38 -39.24 -31.83
C SER A 158 -26.06 -40.57 -31.50
N PRO A 159 -25.79 -41.18 -30.33
CA PRO A 159 -26.47 -42.40 -29.92
C PRO A 159 -27.85 -42.10 -29.30
N ASN A 160 -28.87 -42.81 -29.78
CA ASN A 160 -30.18 -42.86 -29.15
C ASN A 160 -30.31 -44.16 -28.34
N ILE A 161 -30.00 -44.06 -27.05
CA ILE A 161 -30.03 -45.19 -26.11
C ILE A 161 -31.41 -45.80 -25.95
N ARG A 162 -32.50 -45.03 -26.10
CA ARG A 162 -33.86 -45.51 -25.88
C ARG A 162 -34.31 -46.47 -26.97
N THR A 163 -33.93 -46.17 -28.20
CA THR A 163 -34.23 -47.02 -29.34
C THR A 163 -33.07 -47.91 -29.71
N ASN A 164 -31.94 -47.91 -28.99
CA ASN A 164 -30.69 -48.57 -29.37
C ASN A 164 -30.30 -48.31 -30.85
N SER A 165 -30.36 -47.06 -31.27
CA SER A 165 -30.00 -46.63 -32.63
C SER A 165 -28.95 -45.53 -32.62
N ILE A 166 -28.21 -45.40 -33.72
CA ILE A 166 -27.17 -44.38 -33.92
C ILE A 166 -27.56 -43.51 -35.11
N ILE A 167 -27.53 -42.20 -34.89
CA ILE A 167 -27.74 -41.19 -35.92
C ILE A 167 -26.36 -40.67 -36.33
N VAL A 168 -26.05 -40.74 -37.62
CA VAL A 168 -24.77 -40.33 -38.21
C VAL A 168 -25.04 -39.22 -39.23
N GLN A 169 -24.31 -38.11 -39.13
CA GLN A 169 -24.27 -37.06 -40.14
C GLN A 169 -22.87 -37.02 -40.77
N ALA A 170 -22.77 -37.29 -42.08
CA ALA A 170 -21.50 -37.37 -42.80
C ALA A 170 -21.68 -36.99 -44.27
N GLN A 171 -20.58 -36.84 -45.02
CA GLN A 171 -20.65 -36.75 -46.47
C GLN A 171 -21.13 -38.08 -47.09
N PRO A 172 -21.73 -38.07 -48.30
CA PRO A 172 -22.28 -39.27 -48.93
C PRO A 172 -21.27 -40.43 -49.08
N ARG A 173 -19.97 -40.10 -49.23
CA ARG A 173 -18.88 -41.07 -49.32
C ARG A 173 -18.62 -41.77 -47.99
N ASP A 174 -18.54 -41.01 -46.90
CA ASP A 174 -18.19 -41.53 -45.57
C ASP A 174 -19.35 -42.31 -44.94
N MET A 175 -20.59 -41.97 -45.30
CA MET A 175 -21.78 -42.67 -44.80
C MET A 175 -21.79 -44.17 -45.15
N GLN A 176 -21.23 -44.55 -46.30
CA GLN A 176 -21.15 -45.95 -46.73
C GLN A 176 -20.13 -46.75 -45.91
N GLU A 177 -19.01 -46.14 -45.53
CA GLU A 177 -17.98 -46.76 -44.70
C GLU A 177 -18.48 -46.98 -43.26
N VAL A 178 -19.16 -45.98 -42.69
CA VAL A 178 -19.73 -46.06 -41.34
C VAL A 178 -20.78 -47.17 -41.23
N ALA A 179 -21.65 -47.32 -42.24
CA ALA A 179 -22.66 -48.38 -42.27
C ALA A 179 -22.04 -49.79 -42.19
N ALA A 180 -20.95 -50.02 -42.93
CA ALA A 180 -20.26 -51.31 -42.95
C ALA A 180 -19.55 -51.61 -41.61
N LEU A 181 -19.03 -50.58 -40.94
CA LEU A 181 -18.38 -50.72 -39.64
C LEU A 181 -19.39 -51.11 -38.55
N ILE A 182 -20.57 -50.47 -38.54
CA ILE A 182 -21.65 -50.76 -37.60
C ILE A 182 -22.08 -52.23 -37.69
N GLN A 183 -22.23 -52.77 -38.90
CA GLN A 183 -22.68 -54.14 -39.09
C GLN A 183 -21.72 -55.20 -38.53
N LYS A 184 -20.41 -54.92 -38.50
CA LYS A 184 -19.41 -55.86 -37.95
C LYS A 184 -19.42 -55.91 -36.43
N ILE A 185 -19.75 -54.80 -35.76
CA ILE A 185 -19.70 -54.69 -34.30
C ILE A 185 -20.94 -55.32 -33.63
N ASP A 186 -22.06 -55.43 -34.35
CA ASP A 186 -23.36 -55.87 -33.80
C ASP A 186 -23.54 -57.41 -33.63
N LEU A 187 -22.46 -58.21 -33.74
CA LEU A 187 -22.52 -59.68 -33.87
C LEU A 187 -22.02 -60.52 -32.66
N ASP A 188 -21.41 -59.95 -31.61
CA ASP A 188 -20.82 -60.75 -30.50
C ASP A 188 -21.71 -60.81 -29.23
N GLN A 189 -21.98 -62.02 -28.71
CA GLN A 189 -22.73 -62.29 -27.46
C GLN A 189 -21.86 -63.07 -26.44
N SER A 190 -21.76 -62.59 -25.19
CA SER A 190 -21.29 -63.38 -24.04
C SER A 190 -22.12 -63.03 -22.80
N GLN A 191 -22.95 -63.98 -22.32
CA GLN A 191 -23.76 -63.81 -21.12
C GLN A 191 -23.09 -64.52 -19.92
N ALA A 192 -22.44 -63.76 -19.04
CA ALA A 192 -22.09 -64.20 -17.69
C ALA A 192 -23.23 -63.79 -16.72
N VAL A 193 -23.79 -64.73 -15.96
CA VAL A 193 -24.89 -64.45 -15.02
C VAL A 193 -24.34 -64.23 -13.60
N SER A 194 -24.46 -63.02 -13.07
CA SER A 194 -24.01 -62.65 -11.72
C SER A 194 -25.02 -63.03 -10.62
N ARG A 195 -24.54 -63.46 -9.44
CA ARG A 195 -25.36 -63.75 -8.24
C ARG A 195 -25.00 -62.83 -7.07
N VAL A 196 -25.93 -62.62 -6.15
CA VAL A 196 -25.77 -61.75 -4.96
C VAL A 196 -25.71 -62.58 -3.66
N LYS A 197 -24.77 -62.26 -2.74
CA LYS A 197 -24.66 -62.85 -1.39
C LYS A 197 -24.37 -61.77 -0.34
N ILE A 198 -24.93 -61.91 0.86
CA ILE A 198 -24.78 -60.97 1.98
C ILE A 198 -23.84 -61.57 3.05
N PHE A 199 -22.88 -60.79 3.53
CA PHE A 199 -21.91 -61.15 4.57
C PHE A 199 -22.02 -60.21 5.78
N PRO A 200 -22.43 -60.68 6.97
CA PRO A 200 -22.41 -59.87 8.19
C PRO A 200 -21.00 -59.79 8.80
N LEU A 201 -20.59 -58.61 9.25
CA LEU A 201 -19.27 -58.34 9.84
C LEU A 201 -19.34 -58.12 11.35
N LYS A 202 -18.34 -58.60 12.10
CA LYS A 202 -18.30 -58.55 13.58
C LYS A 202 -17.33 -57.52 14.15
N ASN A 203 -16.12 -57.43 13.60
CA ASN A 203 -15.04 -56.61 14.16
C ASN A 203 -14.68 -55.43 13.26
N ALA A 204 -14.82 -55.60 11.94
CA ALA A 204 -14.50 -54.57 10.96
C ALA A 204 -15.76 -53.80 10.51
N ILE A 205 -15.53 -52.57 10.05
CA ILE A 205 -16.59 -51.69 9.54
C ILE A 205 -16.83 -52.03 8.06
N ALA A 206 -18.10 -52.20 7.68
CA ALA A 206 -18.49 -52.56 6.32
C ALA A 206 -17.99 -51.57 5.26
N ALA A 207 -18.00 -50.27 5.56
CA ALA A 207 -17.50 -49.24 4.65
C ALA A 207 -16.00 -49.43 4.34
N ASP A 208 -15.17 -49.52 5.36
CA ASP A 208 -13.71 -49.64 5.24
C ASP A 208 -13.30 -50.96 4.57
N LEU A 209 -13.99 -52.06 4.91
CA LEU A 209 -13.76 -53.35 4.25
C LEU A 209 -14.19 -53.35 2.78
N ALA A 210 -15.29 -52.69 2.42
CA ALA A 210 -15.71 -52.59 1.03
C ALA A 210 -14.70 -51.79 0.20
N GLU A 211 -14.15 -50.72 0.76
CA GLU A 211 -13.13 -49.89 0.10
C GLU A 211 -11.83 -50.67 -0.12
N THR A 212 -11.32 -51.33 0.93
CA THR A 212 -10.11 -52.17 0.82
C THR A 212 -10.30 -53.36 -0.12
N LEU A 213 -11.48 -54.00 -0.13
CA LEU A 213 -11.79 -55.07 -1.09
C LEU A 213 -11.90 -54.53 -2.53
N ASN A 214 -12.54 -53.39 -2.75
CA ASN A 214 -12.62 -52.77 -4.08
C ASN A 214 -11.23 -52.33 -4.58
N ALA A 215 -10.40 -51.75 -3.71
CA ALA A 215 -9.04 -51.33 -4.03
C ALA A 215 -8.11 -52.50 -4.35
N THR A 216 -8.18 -53.59 -3.57
CA THR A 216 -7.40 -54.81 -3.83
C THR A 216 -7.85 -55.53 -5.10
N LEU A 217 -9.16 -55.62 -5.34
CA LEU A 217 -9.70 -56.19 -6.58
C LEU A 217 -9.30 -55.33 -7.80
N GLN A 218 -9.37 -54.00 -7.71
CA GLN A 218 -8.93 -53.09 -8.78
C GLN A 218 -7.41 -53.12 -9.01
N SER A 219 -6.62 -53.21 -7.95
CA SER A 219 -5.15 -53.32 -8.03
C SER A 219 -4.72 -54.62 -8.74
N VAL A 220 -5.42 -55.73 -8.48
CA VAL A 220 -5.18 -57.01 -9.15
C VAL A 220 -5.70 -57.03 -10.58
N LEU A 221 -6.77 -56.29 -10.88
CA LEU A 221 -7.30 -56.12 -12.25
C LEU A 221 -6.40 -55.22 -13.13
N ASN A 222 -5.52 -54.39 -12.55
CA ASN A 222 -4.67 -53.45 -13.29
C ASN A 222 -3.20 -53.41 -12.79
N PRO A 223 -2.39 -54.46 -13.03
CA PRO A 223 -1.03 -54.57 -12.48
C PRO A 223 0.05 -53.72 -13.19
N ALA A 224 -0.28 -52.90 -14.20
CA ALA A 224 0.71 -52.20 -15.04
C ALA A 224 0.95 -50.71 -14.71
N ALA A 225 0.37 -50.15 -13.64
CA ALA A 225 0.58 -48.75 -13.27
C ALA A 225 1.48 -48.53 -12.03
N ALA A 226 2.19 -49.55 -11.55
CA ALA A 226 2.94 -49.51 -10.29
C ALA A 226 4.47 -49.53 -10.42
N GLN A 227 5.04 -49.24 -11.59
CA GLN A 227 6.51 -49.18 -11.76
C GLN A 227 6.98 -48.14 -12.79
N THR A 228 6.58 -46.87 -12.67
CA THR A 228 7.39 -45.73 -13.17
C THR A 228 6.99 -44.43 -12.46
N SER A 229 7.49 -44.18 -11.26
CA SER A 229 7.40 -42.84 -10.64
C SER A 229 8.53 -42.62 -9.63
N GLY A 230 9.76 -42.74 -10.12
CA GLY A 230 10.94 -42.16 -9.50
C GLY A 230 11.56 -41.14 -10.45
N LEU A 231 11.69 -39.90 -9.96
CA LEU A 231 12.40 -38.74 -10.53
C LEU A 231 11.74 -37.96 -11.69
N GLY A 232 11.18 -36.80 -11.31
CA GLY A 232 11.32 -35.53 -12.02
C GLY A 232 10.32 -35.24 -13.14
N THR A 233 9.44 -34.26 -12.93
CA THR A 233 9.46 -32.93 -13.57
C THR A 233 8.09 -32.26 -13.39
N ASN A 234 8.08 -31.12 -12.69
CA ASN A 234 6.95 -30.18 -12.61
C ASN A 234 7.03 -29.22 -13.79
N ILE A 235 6.15 -29.35 -14.78
CA ILE A 235 5.60 -28.21 -15.53
C ILE A 235 4.11 -28.51 -15.73
N GLY A 236 3.27 -27.71 -15.08
CA GLY A 236 1.83 -27.84 -15.12
C GLY A 236 1.21 -27.28 -16.41
N GLY A 237 0.04 -27.84 -16.72
CA GLY A 237 -1.06 -27.11 -17.37
C GLY A 237 -1.29 -27.39 -18.85
N ALA A 238 -2.08 -28.42 -19.16
CA ALA A 238 -3.16 -28.46 -20.17
C ALA A 238 -3.42 -29.90 -20.63
N GLY A 239 -4.59 -30.46 -20.32
CA GLY A 239 -4.98 -31.78 -20.84
C GLY A 239 -5.84 -32.62 -19.90
N GLY A 240 -6.86 -32.03 -19.27
CA GLY A 240 -7.96 -32.81 -18.72
C GLY A 240 -8.90 -33.19 -19.86
N GLU A 241 -8.83 -34.45 -20.30
CA GLU A 241 -9.90 -35.24 -20.99
C GLU A 241 -9.33 -36.51 -21.66
N ALA A 242 -8.24 -37.08 -21.16
CA ALA A 242 -7.69 -38.36 -21.64
C ALA A 242 -7.37 -39.33 -20.47
N ALA A 243 -8.22 -39.34 -19.44
CA ALA A 243 -8.06 -40.19 -18.26
C ALA A 243 -9.34 -40.96 -17.89
N GLN A 244 -10.11 -41.41 -18.90
CA GLN A 244 -11.30 -42.23 -18.63
C GLN A 244 -11.56 -43.38 -19.62
N GLN A 245 -10.60 -43.72 -20.48
CA GLN A 245 -10.72 -44.85 -21.39
C GLN A 245 -9.46 -45.69 -21.35
N LEU A 246 -9.24 -46.40 -20.24
CA LEU A 246 -8.30 -47.54 -20.17
C LEU A 246 -8.66 -48.43 -18.97
N GLN A 247 -9.96 -48.61 -18.72
CA GLN A 247 -10.45 -49.60 -17.78
C GLN A 247 -11.48 -50.49 -18.48
N GLU A 248 -11.28 -51.80 -18.29
CA GLU A 248 -12.13 -52.92 -18.72
C GLU A 248 -11.92 -53.35 -20.19
N ALA A 249 -11.50 -54.57 -20.52
CA ALA A 249 -11.31 -55.78 -19.74
C ALA A 249 -10.23 -56.66 -20.39
N ARG A 250 -9.12 -56.91 -19.67
CA ARG A 250 -8.28 -58.09 -19.92
C ARG A 250 -8.59 -59.11 -18.85
N SER A 251 -9.20 -60.19 -19.28
CA SER A 251 -9.59 -61.35 -18.48
C SER A 251 -8.36 -62.09 -17.93
N VAL A 252 -7.94 -61.77 -16.72
CA VAL A 252 -6.95 -62.56 -15.99
C VAL A 252 -7.68 -63.67 -15.22
N VAL A 253 -7.30 -64.92 -15.46
CA VAL A 253 -7.76 -66.09 -14.69
C VAL A 253 -6.90 -66.16 -13.43
N LEU A 254 -7.49 -66.01 -12.25
CA LEU A 254 -6.80 -66.15 -10.96
C LEU A 254 -7.00 -67.54 -10.38
N GLU A 255 -5.89 -68.14 -9.94
CA GLU A 255 -5.82 -69.39 -9.20
C GLU A 255 -5.50 -69.06 -7.74
N TYR A 256 -6.44 -69.32 -6.82
CA TYR A 256 -6.20 -69.15 -5.39
C TYR A 256 -5.85 -70.49 -4.73
N LEU A 257 -4.73 -70.50 -4.01
CA LEU A 257 -4.27 -71.61 -3.17
C LEU A 257 -4.63 -71.28 -1.72
N SER A 258 -5.73 -71.83 -1.20
CA SER A 258 -6.01 -71.78 0.23
C SER A 258 -5.22 -72.90 0.93
N GLN A 259 -4.36 -72.54 1.87
CA GLN A 259 -3.66 -73.51 2.73
C GLN A 259 -4.31 -73.52 4.11
N GLU A 260 -5.44 -74.21 4.19
CA GLU A 260 -6.09 -74.54 5.46
C GLU A 260 -5.91 -76.05 5.68
N GLY A 261 -5.07 -76.44 6.64
CA GLY A 261 -4.89 -77.82 7.12
C GLY A 261 -4.85 -78.95 6.08
N ALA A 262 -3.65 -79.42 5.72
CA ALA A 262 -3.34 -80.68 5.01
C ALA A 262 -4.11 -81.03 3.70
N GLN A 263 -4.99 -80.19 3.17
CA GLN A 263 -5.64 -80.39 1.86
C GLN A 263 -5.72 -79.06 1.12
N SER A 264 -4.86 -78.87 0.12
CA SER A 264 -4.83 -77.68 -0.74
C SER A 264 -6.06 -77.69 -1.67
N ARG A 265 -7.06 -76.84 -1.39
CA ARG A 265 -8.23 -76.71 -2.27
C ARG A 265 -7.97 -75.60 -3.29
N VAL A 266 -7.79 -76.01 -4.53
CA VAL A 266 -7.57 -75.09 -5.65
C VAL A 266 -8.92 -74.52 -6.10
N LEU A 267 -9.13 -73.21 -5.95
CA LEU A 267 -10.30 -72.51 -6.46
C LEU A 267 -9.89 -71.75 -7.73
N ARG A 268 -10.47 -72.12 -8.89
CA ARG A 268 -10.22 -71.48 -10.19
C ARG A 268 -11.32 -70.46 -10.47
N SER A 269 -10.96 -69.19 -10.65
CA SER A 269 -11.90 -68.15 -11.07
C SER A 269 -12.13 -68.24 -12.57
N GLY A 270 -13.40 -68.39 -13.00
CA GLY A 270 -13.79 -68.08 -14.38
C GLY A 270 -13.57 -66.61 -14.73
N LEU A 271 -13.86 -66.23 -15.98
CA LEU A 271 -13.80 -64.87 -16.51
C LEU A 271 -14.40 -63.86 -15.51
N LEU A 272 -13.55 -62.96 -14.99
CA LEU A 272 -13.91 -61.94 -14.01
C LEU A 272 -14.75 -60.85 -14.69
N ALA A 273 -16.06 -61.08 -14.80
CA ALA A 273 -17.02 -60.07 -15.19
C ALA A 273 -17.71 -59.50 -13.94
N ASP A 274 -17.54 -58.19 -13.74
CA ASP A 274 -18.31 -57.30 -12.85
C ASP A 274 -18.54 -57.84 -11.41
N ILE A 275 -17.48 -57.83 -10.58
CA ILE A 275 -17.58 -58.03 -9.13
C ILE A 275 -17.92 -56.68 -8.49
N ARG A 276 -19.08 -56.58 -7.83
CA ARG A 276 -19.49 -55.38 -7.07
C ARG A 276 -19.66 -55.69 -5.59
N VAL A 277 -18.96 -54.93 -4.75
CA VAL A 277 -19.09 -54.98 -3.29
C VAL A 277 -19.75 -53.69 -2.83
N ILE A 278 -20.93 -53.80 -2.22
CA ILE A 278 -21.70 -52.66 -1.71
C ILE A 278 -21.79 -52.81 -0.18
N PRO A 279 -21.28 -51.84 0.60
CA PRO A 279 -21.45 -51.85 2.04
C PRO A 279 -22.85 -51.36 2.43
N ASP A 280 -23.47 -52.05 3.38
CA ASP A 280 -24.57 -51.52 4.19
C ASP A 280 -24.02 -51.13 5.57
N PRO A 281 -23.69 -49.84 5.79
CA PRO A 281 -23.14 -49.38 7.05
C PRO A 281 -24.16 -49.39 8.19
N ARG A 282 -25.47 -49.46 7.91
CA ARG A 282 -26.51 -49.47 8.96
C ARG A 282 -26.63 -50.85 9.59
N ALA A 283 -26.49 -51.90 8.79
CA ALA A 283 -26.53 -53.28 9.26
C ALA A 283 -25.13 -53.89 9.50
N ASN A 284 -24.05 -53.14 9.21
CA ASN A 284 -22.68 -53.63 9.16
C ASN A 284 -22.54 -54.93 8.33
N THR A 285 -23.13 -54.93 7.13
CA THR A 285 -23.08 -56.07 6.20
C THR A 285 -22.50 -55.68 4.85
N LEU A 286 -21.86 -56.63 4.17
CA LEU A 286 -21.36 -56.49 2.81
C LEU A 286 -22.24 -57.28 1.84
N VAL A 287 -22.78 -56.59 0.84
CA VAL A 287 -23.52 -57.21 -0.26
C VAL A 287 -22.56 -57.38 -1.44
N VAL A 288 -22.25 -58.63 -1.77
CA VAL A 288 -21.32 -58.97 -2.86
C VAL A 288 -22.11 -59.54 -4.03
N THR A 289 -21.98 -58.90 -5.20
CA THR A 289 -22.50 -59.38 -6.47
C THR A 289 -21.34 -59.85 -7.32
N ALA A 290 -21.31 -61.13 -7.66
CA ALA A 290 -20.23 -61.71 -8.47
C ALA A 290 -20.68 -62.99 -9.19
N PRO A 291 -19.98 -63.42 -10.25
CA PRO A 291 -20.10 -64.77 -10.80
C PRO A 291 -19.95 -65.85 -9.72
N LYS A 292 -20.58 -67.00 -9.92
CA LYS A 292 -20.64 -68.08 -8.90
C LYS A 292 -19.25 -68.47 -8.36
N ASP A 293 -18.24 -68.51 -9.23
CA ASP A 293 -16.90 -69.00 -8.89
C ASP A 293 -16.07 -67.97 -8.09
N SER A 294 -16.28 -66.66 -8.30
CA SER A 294 -15.60 -65.59 -7.55
C SER A 294 -16.28 -65.29 -6.21
N LEU A 295 -17.55 -65.67 -6.03
CA LEU A 295 -18.29 -65.50 -4.78
C LEU A 295 -17.73 -66.35 -3.61
N GLU A 296 -17.23 -67.56 -3.90
CA GLU A 296 -16.60 -68.42 -2.90
C GLU A 296 -15.25 -67.87 -2.46
N MET A 297 -14.48 -67.31 -3.41
CA MET A 297 -13.17 -66.68 -3.15
C MET A 297 -13.29 -65.42 -2.28
N ILE A 298 -14.22 -64.52 -2.61
CA ILE A 298 -14.41 -63.27 -1.86
C ILE A 298 -14.87 -63.56 -0.42
N GLY A 299 -15.67 -64.60 -0.22
CA GLY A 299 -16.11 -65.00 1.12
C GLY A 299 -14.97 -65.41 2.06
N ALA A 300 -13.92 -66.05 1.52
CA ALA A 300 -12.74 -66.41 2.31
C ALA A 300 -11.92 -65.18 2.71
N LEU A 301 -11.78 -64.21 1.80
CA LEU A 301 -11.08 -62.94 2.08
C LEU A 301 -11.78 -62.12 3.17
N ILE A 302 -13.11 -61.99 3.09
CA ILE A 302 -13.90 -61.24 4.08
C ILE A 302 -13.68 -61.79 5.50
N ASN A 303 -13.73 -63.11 5.67
CA ASN A 303 -13.52 -63.74 6.98
C ASN A 303 -12.12 -63.52 7.55
N GLN A 304 -11.09 -63.45 6.70
CA GLN A 304 -9.71 -63.18 7.14
C GLN A 304 -9.53 -61.74 7.62
N PHE A 305 -10.16 -60.77 6.96
CA PHE A 305 -10.06 -59.35 7.32
C PHE A 305 -10.90 -58.99 8.56
N ASP A 306 -12.05 -59.63 8.76
CA ASP A 306 -12.91 -59.42 9.94
C ASP A 306 -12.34 -60.00 11.25
N ALA A 307 -11.16 -60.64 11.25
CA ALA A 307 -10.55 -61.24 12.45
C ALA A 307 -9.57 -60.32 13.21
N ARG A 308 -9.28 -59.10 12.74
CA ARG A 308 -8.30 -58.17 13.37
C ARG A 308 -8.96 -57.26 14.42
N VAL A 309 -8.31 -57.08 15.58
CA VAL A 309 -8.84 -56.37 16.77
C VAL A 309 -8.82 -54.85 16.58
N ALA A 310 -9.92 -54.17 16.97
CA ALA A 310 -10.07 -52.72 16.92
C ALA A 310 -9.28 -52.00 18.04
N SER A 311 -8.47 -51.00 17.67
CA SER A 311 -7.75 -50.12 18.60
C SER A 311 -8.73 -49.19 19.36
N VAL A 312 -8.58 -49.03 20.68
CA VAL A 312 -9.46 -48.20 21.54
C VAL A 312 -8.83 -46.83 21.82
N ALA A 313 -9.63 -45.76 21.81
CA ALA A 313 -9.20 -44.39 22.12
C ALA A 313 -9.16 -44.14 23.63
N GLU A 314 -8.07 -43.56 24.14
CA GLU A 314 -7.90 -43.15 25.53
C GLU A 314 -7.99 -41.61 25.66
N LEU A 315 -8.38 -41.10 26.83
CA LEU A 315 -8.46 -39.67 27.16
C LEU A 315 -7.56 -39.36 28.36
N LYS A 316 -6.66 -38.38 28.22
CA LYS A 316 -5.74 -37.94 29.27
C LYS A 316 -5.77 -36.42 29.43
N VAL A 317 -5.74 -35.95 30.68
CA VAL A 317 -5.75 -34.52 31.04
C VAL A 317 -4.37 -34.12 31.57
N PHE A 318 -3.78 -33.08 30.99
CA PHE A 318 -2.47 -32.55 31.34
C PHE A 318 -2.60 -31.14 31.93
N THR A 319 -2.24 -30.96 33.20
CA THR A 319 -2.23 -29.65 33.86
C THR A 319 -0.89 -28.95 33.62
N LEU A 320 -0.91 -27.71 33.14
CA LEU A 320 0.30 -26.92 32.86
C LEU A 320 0.56 -25.88 33.96
N LYS A 321 1.82 -25.69 34.35
CA LYS A 321 2.23 -24.75 35.41
C LYS A 321 2.67 -23.40 34.89
N ASN A 322 3.46 -23.37 33.82
CA ASN A 322 4.12 -22.18 33.30
C ASN A 322 3.64 -21.81 31.90
N ALA A 323 3.37 -22.81 31.05
CA ALA A 323 2.87 -22.62 29.70
C ALA A 323 1.35 -22.38 29.65
N ASP A 324 0.90 -21.60 28.67
CA ASP A 324 -0.51 -21.38 28.38
C ASP A 324 -1.11 -22.55 27.57
N ALA A 325 -2.20 -23.13 28.08
CA ALA A 325 -2.82 -24.31 27.47
C ALA A 325 -3.37 -24.07 26.06
N GLU A 326 -3.81 -22.85 25.75
CA GLU A 326 -4.33 -22.50 24.42
C GLU A 326 -3.21 -22.45 23.37
N SER A 327 -2.11 -21.79 23.71
CA SER A 327 -0.89 -21.74 22.90
C SER A 327 -0.28 -23.14 22.68
N MET A 328 -0.28 -23.99 23.72
CA MET A 328 0.21 -25.37 23.61
C MET A 328 -0.65 -26.21 22.69
N VAL A 329 -1.98 -26.07 22.74
CA VAL A 329 -2.86 -26.81 21.82
C VAL A 329 -2.70 -26.34 20.38
N THR A 330 -2.49 -25.06 20.13
CA THR A 330 -2.21 -24.58 18.76
C THR A 330 -0.89 -25.15 18.22
N LEU A 331 0.15 -25.19 19.05
CA LEU A 331 1.44 -25.79 18.69
C LEU A 331 1.34 -27.31 18.48
N LEU A 332 0.64 -28.02 19.38
CA LEU A 332 0.42 -29.46 19.26
C LEU A 332 -0.44 -29.78 18.04
N GLN A 333 -1.51 -29.02 17.80
CA GLN A 333 -2.29 -29.13 16.57
C GLN A 333 -1.37 -28.91 15.37
N ALA A 334 -0.64 -27.80 15.28
CA ALA A 334 0.26 -27.54 14.15
C ALA A 334 1.32 -28.64 13.93
N THR A 335 1.86 -29.21 15.02
CA THR A 335 2.87 -30.28 14.96
C THR A 335 2.27 -31.62 14.49
N PHE A 336 1.03 -31.93 14.91
CA PHE A 336 0.36 -33.20 14.62
C PHE A 336 -0.69 -33.12 13.50
N SER A 337 -1.01 -31.92 12.98
CA SER A 337 -1.98 -31.68 11.89
C SER A 337 -1.31 -31.54 10.52
N SER A 338 0.02 -31.71 10.43
CA SER A 338 0.78 -31.52 9.19
C SER A 338 0.62 -32.65 8.16
N GLU A 339 -0.32 -33.57 8.34
CA GLU A 339 -0.43 -34.77 7.50
C GLU A 339 -1.50 -34.69 6.39
N ASN A 340 -2.13 -33.53 6.19
CA ASN A 340 -3.17 -33.34 5.16
C ASN A 340 -2.79 -32.41 4.01
N GLN A 341 -1.50 -32.07 3.84
CA GLN A 341 -1.03 -31.49 2.59
C GLN A 341 -0.01 -32.42 1.92
N GLN A 342 -0.47 -32.92 0.78
CA GLN A 342 0.22 -33.60 -0.30
C GLN A 342 1.59 -32.96 -0.63
N THR A 343 2.59 -33.22 0.20
CA THR A 343 4.01 -33.05 -0.08
C THR A 343 4.80 -33.94 0.89
N ASP A 344 5.45 -34.93 0.32
CA ASP A 344 6.31 -35.93 0.96
C ASP A 344 7.56 -35.27 1.56
N LEU A 345 7.42 -34.66 2.73
CA LEU A 345 8.50 -34.30 3.66
C LEU A 345 8.02 -34.52 5.10
N GLY A 346 7.54 -35.74 5.38
CA GLY A 346 7.37 -36.22 6.74
C GLY A 346 8.72 -36.58 7.34
N ILE A 347 9.01 -36.08 8.54
CA ILE A 347 10.15 -36.50 9.35
C ILE A 347 10.09 -38.03 9.46
N GLN A 348 11.00 -38.72 8.78
CA GLN A 348 11.22 -40.15 8.97
C GLN A 348 11.68 -40.35 10.41
N ILE A 349 10.77 -40.75 11.28
CA ILE A 349 11.14 -41.42 12.52
C ILE A 349 11.74 -42.75 12.08
N ALA A 350 13.07 -42.79 12.05
CA ALA A 350 13.83 -44.01 11.79
C ALA A 350 13.47 -45.05 12.86
N GLY A 351 12.59 -45.98 12.52
CA GLY A 351 12.30 -47.11 13.40
C GLY A 351 10.97 -47.83 13.23
N VAL A 352 9.97 -47.30 12.52
CA VAL A 352 8.66 -47.99 12.42
C VAL A 352 8.03 -47.78 11.04
N ASN A 353 8.45 -48.58 10.06
CA ASN A 353 7.74 -48.73 8.78
C ASN A 353 6.53 -49.67 8.95
N ASP A 354 5.66 -49.42 9.91
CA ASP A 354 4.40 -50.16 10.01
C ASP A 354 3.32 -49.39 9.25
N ALA A 355 3.04 -49.87 8.04
CA ALA A 355 1.91 -49.46 7.20
C ALA A 355 0.56 -49.90 7.80
N ASN A 356 0.38 -49.73 9.12
CA ASN A 356 -0.79 -50.15 9.88
C ASN A 356 -1.07 -49.17 11.02
N SER A 357 -1.35 -47.93 10.67
CA SER A 357 -1.85 -46.99 11.66
C SER A 357 -3.10 -46.35 11.09
N ASN A 358 -4.22 -47.05 11.29
CA ASN A 358 -5.45 -46.39 11.70
C ASN A 358 -5.12 -45.67 13.03
N LEU A 359 -4.36 -44.57 12.96
CA LEU A 359 -4.13 -43.70 14.09
C LEU A 359 -5.50 -43.14 14.42
N ILE A 360 -5.98 -43.48 15.61
CA ILE A 360 -7.06 -42.73 16.23
C ILE A 360 -6.61 -41.27 16.21
N PRO A 361 -7.33 -40.37 15.51
CA PRO A 361 -6.86 -39.01 15.33
C PRO A 361 -6.71 -38.34 16.69
N LEU A 362 -5.53 -37.81 16.95
CA LEU A 362 -5.25 -37.02 18.14
C LEU A 362 -6.13 -35.77 18.12
N LYS A 363 -7.08 -35.68 19.05
CA LYS A 363 -7.90 -34.49 19.26
C LYS A 363 -7.48 -33.81 20.55
N PHE A 364 -7.26 -32.51 20.47
CA PHE A 364 -6.87 -31.68 21.59
C PHE A 364 -8.00 -30.70 21.91
N SER A 365 -8.29 -30.52 23.20
CA SER A 365 -9.15 -29.45 23.70
C SER A 365 -8.51 -28.81 24.93
N VAL A 366 -8.95 -27.58 25.26
CA VAL A 366 -8.35 -26.76 26.32
C VAL A 366 -9.40 -26.50 27.38
N ASP A 367 -9.06 -26.77 28.65
CA ASP A 367 -9.78 -26.24 29.80
C ASP A 367 -9.03 -25.01 30.35
N ARG A 368 -9.49 -23.82 29.94
CA ARG A 368 -8.91 -22.54 30.37
C ARG A 368 -9.03 -22.29 31.87
N ARG A 369 -10.03 -22.89 32.55
CA ARG A 369 -10.23 -22.66 33.99
C ARG A 369 -9.14 -23.31 34.83
N THR A 370 -8.64 -24.45 34.38
CA THR A 370 -7.61 -25.23 35.08
C THR A 370 -6.25 -25.19 34.38
N ASN A 371 -6.10 -24.36 33.33
CA ASN A 371 -4.95 -24.31 32.45
C ASN A 371 -4.48 -25.72 32.04
N SER A 372 -5.42 -26.53 31.56
CA SER A 372 -5.19 -27.95 31.24
C SER A 372 -5.47 -28.26 29.78
N VAL A 373 -4.62 -29.11 29.20
CA VAL A 373 -4.78 -29.67 27.87
C VAL A 373 -5.39 -31.06 27.99
N VAL A 374 -6.53 -31.27 27.33
CA VAL A 374 -7.18 -32.58 27.23
C VAL A 374 -6.83 -33.15 25.86
N ALA A 375 -6.22 -34.34 25.84
CA ALA A 375 -5.89 -35.04 24.61
C ALA A 375 -6.64 -36.37 24.54
N GLN A 376 -7.19 -36.67 23.37
CA GLN A 376 -7.86 -37.93 23.03
C GLN A 376 -7.11 -38.59 21.88
N GLY A 377 -6.68 -39.85 22.03
CA GLY A 377 -5.91 -40.56 21.00
C GLY A 377 -5.55 -41.99 21.40
N GLY A 378 -4.70 -42.64 20.61
CA GLY A 378 -4.09 -43.93 20.98
C GLY A 378 -3.11 -43.79 22.14
N ALA A 379 -2.96 -44.83 22.96
CA ALA A 379 -2.11 -44.83 24.15
C ALA A 379 -0.64 -44.43 23.84
N ASP A 380 -0.08 -44.94 22.75
CA ASP A 380 1.29 -44.64 22.30
C ASP A 380 1.45 -43.16 21.91
N ALA A 381 0.43 -42.60 21.28
CA ALA A 381 0.42 -41.20 20.86
C ALA A 381 0.31 -40.24 22.06
N LEU A 382 -0.45 -40.61 23.09
CA LEU A 382 -0.59 -39.82 24.32
C LEU A 382 0.71 -39.75 25.15
N GLN A 383 1.55 -40.78 25.12
CA GLN A 383 2.86 -40.76 25.78
C GLN A 383 3.82 -39.76 25.13
N ILE A 384 3.77 -39.62 23.80
CA ILE A 384 4.59 -38.65 23.07
C ILE A 384 4.15 -37.23 23.41
N VAL A 385 2.83 -36.98 23.42
CA VAL A 385 2.26 -35.68 23.81
C VAL A 385 2.67 -35.30 25.23
N GLU A 386 2.65 -36.25 26.17
CA GLU A 386 3.09 -36.03 27.55
C GLU A 386 4.55 -35.58 27.64
N ALA A 387 5.45 -36.25 26.91
CA ALA A 387 6.87 -35.90 26.90
C ALA A 387 7.12 -34.50 26.32
N ILE A 388 6.40 -34.12 25.25
CA ILE A 388 6.49 -32.79 24.64
C ILE A 388 5.97 -31.72 25.61
N LEU A 389 4.81 -31.94 26.23
CA LEU A 389 4.21 -31.00 27.18
C LEU A 389 5.11 -30.78 28.40
N LEU A 390 5.69 -31.84 28.97
CA LEU A 390 6.65 -31.72 30.08
C LEU A 390 7.91 -30.93 29.71
N LYS A 391 8.39 -31.08 28.46
CA LYS A 391 9.57 -30.36 27.99
C LYS A 391 9.29 -28.87 27.77
N LEU A 392 8.12 -28.54 27.23
CA LEU A 392 7.70 -27.17 26.93
C LEU A 392 7.27 -26.40 28.19
N ASP A 393 6.60 -27.04 29.14
CA ASP A 393 6.17 -26.41 30.42
C ASP A 393 7.37 -26.13 31.35
N GLY A 394 8.52 -26.76 31.12
CA GLY A 394 9.76 -26.50 31.87
C GLY A 394 10.58 -25.30 31.38
N ALA A 395 10.24 -24.69 30.24
CA ALA A 395 10.99 -23.58 29.66
C ALA A 395 10.53 -22.23 30.27
N ASP A 396 11.28 -21.73 31.24
CA ASP A 396 11.03 -20.47 31.92
C ASP A 396 11.53 -19.27 31.07
N SER A 397 10.99 -19.10 29.86
CA SER A 397 11.47 -18.12 28.85
C SER A 397 10.82 -16.73 28.94
N ARG A 398 9.83 -16.53 29.82
CA ARG A 398 9.03 -15.29 29.89
C ARG A 398 9.29 -14.42 31.13
N LYS A 399 10.46 -14.49 31.76
CA LYS A 399 10.79 -13.55 32.85
C LYS A 399 11.06 -12.17 32.27
N ARG A 400 10.08 -11.26 32.38
CA ARG A 400 10.31 -9.82 32.20
C ARG A 400 10.85 -9.23 33.49
N GLU A 401 11.94 -8.50 33.38
CA GLU A 401 12.50 -7.73 34.48
C GLU A 401 11.88 -6.33 34.45
N THR A 402 11.26 -5.92 35.55
CA THR A 402 10.69 -4.57 35.69
C THR A 402 11.44 -3.84 36.80
N THR A 403 12.13 -2.76 36.44
CA THR A 403 12.88 -1.96 37.40
C THR A 403 12.59 -0.47 37.21
N VAL A 404 12.84 0.29 38.28
CA VAL A 404 12.72 1.74 38.30
C VAL A 404 14.12 2.33 38.38
N ILE A 405 14.50 3.15 37.41
CA ILE A 405 15.80 3.81 37.34
C ILE A 405 15.58 5.30 37.58
N GLN A 406 16.23 5.86 38.60
CA GLN A 406 16.20 7.30 38.84
C GLN A 406 17.26 8.00 37.98
N LEU A 407 16.85 9.00 37.20
CA LEU A 407 17.76 9.82 36.39
C LEU A 407 18.27 11.03 37.19
N LYS A 408 19.54 11.38 37.01
CA LYS A 408 20.22 12.41 37.81
C LYS A 408 20.37 13.75 37.10
N ASN A 409 20.64 13.71 35.79
CA ASN A 409 21.06 14.87 35.01
C ASN A 409 19.99 15.28 33.99
N THR A 410 19.40 14.29 33.31
CA THR A 410 18.46 14.53 32.20
C THR A 410 17.00 14.35 32.66
N PRO A 411 16.05 15.19 32.20
CA PRO A 411 14.64 14.98 32.43
C PRO A 411 14.14 13.65 31.84
N VAL A 412 13.36 12.90 32.62
CA VAL A 412 12.87 11.58 32.23
C VAL A 412 11.88 11.62 31.08
N ALA A 413 11.14 12.71 30.93
CA ALA A 413 10.24 12.92 29.79
C ALA A 413 11.03 12.81 28.48
N ASP A 414 12.14 13.56 28.36
CA ASP A 414 12.95 13.63 27.15
C ASP A 414 13.63 12.27 26.86
N VAL A 415 14.17 11.62 27.90
CA VAL A 415 14.81 10.29 27.76
C VAL A 415 13.81 9.24 27.33
N SER A 416 12.59 9.24 27.88
CA SER A 416 11.55 8.28 27.51
C SER A 416 11.10 8.43 26.07
N VAL A 417 10.97 9.67 25.58
CA VAL A 417 10.62 9.97 24.18
C VAL A 417 11.72 9.47 23.25
N ALA A 418 12.99 9.78 23.55
CA ALA A 418 14.13 9.34 22.75
C ALA A 418 14.23 7.81 22.67
N ILE A 419 14.02 7.09 23.78
CA ILE A 419 14.05 5.63 23.79
C ILE A 419 12.87 5.04 23.03
N ASN A 420 11.66 5.57 23.22
CA ASN A 420 10.48 5.08 22.49
C ASN A 420 10.61 5.30 20.99
N GLU A 421 11.11 6.47 20.56
CA GLU A 421 11.37 6.76 19.14
C GLU A 421 12.44 5.83 18.55
N PHE A 422 13.50 5.53 19.31
CA PHE A 422 14.52 4.55 18.92
C PHE A 422 13.93 3.13 18.78
N LEU A 423 13.07 2.71 19.72
CA LEU A 423 12.42 1.40 19.66
C LEU A 423 11.42 1.33 18.50
N ASP A 424 10.66 2.39 18.25
CA ASP A 424 9.68 2.48 17.18
C ASP A 424 10.35 2.44 15.81
N THR A 425 11.45 3.18 15.61
CA THR A 425 12.25 3.13 14.38
C THR A 425 12.84 1.73 14.16
N GLN A 426 13.34 1.09 15.22
CA GLN A 426 13.80 -0.30 15.14
C GLN A 426 12.68 -1.30 14.79
N ARG A 427 11.44 -1.10 15.26
CA ARG A 427 10.29 -1.92 14.85
C ARG A 427 9.88 -1.65 13.40
N ALA A 428 9.91 -0.39 12.96
CA ALA A 428 9.53 0.01 11.60
C ALA A 428 10.47 -0.57 10.53
N LEU A 429 11.78 -0.62 10.79
CA LEU A 429 12.76 -1.24 9.89
C LEU A 429 12.52 -2.74 9.66
N ILE A 430 11.91 -3.41 10.64
CA ILE A 430 11.66 -4.85 10.59
C ILE A 430 10.33 -5.19 9.94
N ALA A 431 9.34 -4.31 10.07
CA ALA A 431 8.06 -4.47 9.38
C ALA A 431 8.19 -4.47 7.85
N GLN A 432 9.32 -4.02 7.29
CA GLN A 432 9.60 -4.06 5.85
C GLN A 432 10.01 -5.46 5.34
N ASP A 433 10.51 -6.35 6.20
CA ASP A 433 10.91 -7.74 5.85
C ASP A 433 10.24 -8.77 6.80
N PRO A 434 8.98 -9.16 6.53
CA PRO A 434 8.21 -10.04 7.40
C PRO A 434 8.71 -11.49 7.48
N ASP A 435 9.46 -11.97 6.49
CA ASP A 435 9.81 -13.39 6.33
C ASP A 435 11.00 -13.85 7.20
N LEU A 436 11.72 -12.93 7.85
CA LEU A 436 12.96 -13.26 8.58
C LEU A 436 12.81 -13.41 10.09
N ILE A 437 11.64 -13.09 10.68
CA ILE A 437 11.51 -13.00 12.14
C ILE A 437 10.33 -13.84 12.63
N SER A 438 10.62 -14.76 13.56
CA SER A 438 9.60 -15.57 14.22
C SER A 438 8.73 -14.71 15.14
N GLY A 439 7.42 -14.98 15.22
CA GLY A 439 6.51 -14.28 16.13
C GLY A 439 6.92 -14.36 17.62
N PHE A 440 7.77 -15.33 17.97
CA PHE A 440 8.38 -15.45 19.28
C PHE A 440 9.45 -14.38 19.55
N GLU A 441 10.29 -14.07 18.56
CA GLU A 441 11.34 -13.05 18.66
C GLU A 441 10.77 -11.62 18.74
N LEU A 442 9.61 -11.39 18.13
CA LEU A 442 8.85 -10.14 18.28
C LEU A 442 8.35 -9.92 19.72
N LEU A 443 7.90 -10.98 20.40
CA LEU A 443 7.40 -10.92 21.78
C LEU A 443 8.54 -10.76 22.82
N GLU A 444 9.71 -11.34 22.55
CA GLU A 444 10.89 -11.20 23.43
C GLU A 444 11.51 -9.80 23.38
N ARG A 445 11.25 -9.06 22.31
CA ARG A 445 11.84 -7.74 22.05
C ARG A 445 10.94 -6.57 22.42
N GLU A 446 9.70 -6.82 22.83
CA GLU A 446 8.83 -5.78 23.33
C GLU A 446 9.38 -5.22 24.65
N VAL A 447 9.89 -4.00 24.57
CA VAL A 447 10.38 -3.20 25.70
C VAL A 447 9.34 -2.12 25.97
N ILE A 448 8.93 -1.99 27.23
CA ILE A 448 8.00 -0.95 27.68
C ILE A 448 8.78 0.03 28.55
N VAL A 449 8.74 1.30 28.16
CA VAL A 449 9.40 2.40 28.86
C VAL A 449 8.38 3.46 29.22
N VAL A 450 8.25 3.76 30.51
CA VAL A 450 7.26 4.73 31.03
C VAL A 450 7.98 5.78 31.89
N PRO A 451 7.83 7.08 31.59
CA PRO A 451 8.35 8.14 32.42
C PRO A 451 7.46 8.38 33.65
N GLU A 452 8.07 8.52 34.81
CA GLU A 452 7.46 9.01 36.05
C GLU A 452 8.06 10.38 36.36
N ALA A 453 7.36 11.43 35.92
CA ALA A 453 7.89 12.79 35.87
C ALA A 453 8.07 13.46 37.24
N ILE A 454 7.41 12.98 38.31
CA ILE A 454 7.43 13.66 39.61
C ILE A 454 8.78 13.43 40.29
N ASN A 455 9.27 12.18 40.33
CA ASN A 455 10.56 11.87 40.95
C ASN A 455 11.70 11.69 39.94
N ASN A 456 11.45 12.02 38.66
CA ASN A 456 12.40 11.84 37.56
C ASN A 456 12.86 10.37 37.41
N ASN A 457 11.89 9.45 37.49
CA ASN A 457 12.13 8.01 37.47
C ASN A 457 11.67 7.40 36.15
N LEU A 458 12.50 6.53 35.56
CA LEU A 458 12.18 5.77 34.36
C LEU A 458 11.81 4.34 34.74
N ILE A 459 10.59 3.90 34.42
CA ILE A 459 10.15 2.53 34.62
C ILE A 459 10.44 1.76 33.33
N ILE A 460 11.20 0.68 33.43
CA ILE A 460 11.59 -0.17 32.30
C ILE A 460 11.09 -1.58 32.57
N SER A 461 10.33 -2.14 31.63
CA SER A 461 9.93 -3.55 31.61
C SER A 461 10.40 -4.20 30.31
N ALA A 462 11.33 -5.14 30.41
CA ALA A 462 11.96 -5.79 29.26
C ALA A 462 12.40 -7.22 29.58
N THR A 463 12.76 -8.01 28.57
CA THR A 463 13.47 -9.27 28.80
C THR A 463 14.92 -8.99 29.24
N PRO A 464 15.59 -9.89 29.98
CA PRO A 464 16.89 -9.61 30.61
C PRO A 464 17.98 -9.15 29.63
N ARG A 465 17.96 -9.70 28.40
CA ARG A 465 18.91 -9.32 27.34
C ARG A 465 18.73 -7.88 26.88
N TYR A 466 17.49 -7.44 26.66
CA TYR A 466 17.19 -6.07 26.23
C TYR A 466 17.27 -5.08 27.39
N PHE A 467 16.95 -5.53 28.60
CA PHE A 467 17.07 -4.72 29.82
C PHE A 467 18.48 -4.17 30.01
N GLU A 468 19.52 -5.02 29.89
CA GLU A 468 20.92 -4.59 29.97
C GLU A 468 21.31 -3.58 28.87
N GLN A 469 20.80 -3.77 27.66
CA GLN A 469 21.08 -2.84 26.54
C GLN A 469 20.46 -1.46 26.81
N ILE A 470 19.19 -1.42 27.21
CA ILE A 470 18.49 -0.17 27.50
C ILE A 470 19.06 0.49 28.76
N SER A 471 19.43 -0.27 29.79
CA SER A 471 20.09 0.28 30.99
C SER A 471 21.40 0.98 30.65
N ASN A 472 22.22 0.39 29.77
CA ASN A 472 23.45 1.03 29.31
C ASN A 472 23.19 2.27 28.44
N LEU A 473 22.16 2.24 27.59
CA LEU A 473 21.72 3.40 26.82
C LEU A 473 21.27 4.55 27.73
N VAL A 474 20.46 4.27 28.75
CA VAL A 474 19.98 5.24 29.74
C VAL A 474 21.16 5.88 30.48
N LYS A 475 22.17 5.10 30.89
CA LYS A 475 23.40 5.64 31.51
C LYS A 475 24.18 6.57 30.59
N GLN A 476 24.14 6.33 29.28
CA GLN A 476 24.81 7.21 28.30
C GLN A 476 24.04 8.50 28.06
N LEU A 477 22.70 8.45 28.12
CA LEU A 477 21.81 9.61 27.99
C LEU A 477 21.76 10.47 29.26
N ASP A 478 21.96 9.88 30.44
CA ASP A 478 21.98 10.57 31.73
C ASP A 478 23.38 11.10 32.11
N LYS A 479 24.10 11.70 31.14
CA LYS A 479 25.38 12.36 31.39
C LYS A 479 25.17 13.82 31.78
N GLU A 480 26.08 14.37 32.58
CA GLU A 480 26.09 15.80 32.88
C GLU A 480 26.43 16.59 31.61
N ALA A 481 25.54 17.51 31.23
CA ALA A 481 25.74 18.37 30.07
C ALA A 481 26.57 19.61 30.46
N PRO A 482 27.56 20.01 29.64
CA PRO A 482 28.37 21.19 29.91
C PRO A 482 27.51 22.46 29.88
N GLN A 483 27.89 23.43 30.70
CA GLN A 483 27.24 24.74 30.76
C GLN A 483 28.14 25.80 30.14
N VAL A 484 27.54 26.75 29.42
CA VAL A 484 28.24 27.88 28.79
C VAL A 484 27.67 29.18 29.33
N ILE A 485 28.56 30.13 29.65
CA ILE A 485 28.20 31.52 29.95
C ILE A 485 28.49 32.36 28.71
N ILE A 486 27.47 33.04 28.22
CA ILE A 486 27.53 33.86 27.01
C ILE A 486 27.35 35.31 27.44
N GLN A 487 28.35 36.13 27.12
CA GLN A 487 28.36 37.55 27.41
C GLN A 487 28.45 38.31 26.09
N ALA A 488 27.45 39.16 25.83
CA ALA A 488 27.52 40.11 24.73
C ALA A 488 27.92 41.49 25.25
N LEU A 489 28.75 42.20 24.48
CA LEU A 489 29.14 43.58 24.75
C LEU A 489 28.58 44.43 23.62
N ILE A 490 27.61 45.29 23.94
CA ILE A 490 27.02 46.22 22.99
C ILE A 490 27.54 47.60 23.34
N VAL A 491 28.16 48.26 22.36
CA VAL A 491 28.70 49.61 22.48
C VAL A 491 28.10 50.45 21.36
N GLU A 492 27.44 51.54 21.72
CA GLU A 492 26.92 52.53 20.78
C GLU A 492 27.51 53.90 21.13
N VAL A 493 28.01 54.58 20.09
CA VAL A 493 28.59 55.92 20.22
C VAL A 493 28.01 56.76 19.09
N GLU A 494 27.19 57.75 19.45
CA GLU A 494 26.64 58.74 18.52
C GLU A 494 27.25 60.11 18.88
N LEU A 495 27.84 60.76 17.88
CA LEU A 495 28.53 62.04 18.02
C LEU A 495 28.04 62.98 16.92
N ASP A 496 27.23 63.97 17.28
CA ASP A 496 26.77 65.00 16.34
C ASP A 496 27.26 66.38 16.79
N ASN A 497 27.67 67.18 15.82
CA ASN A 497 27.99 68.58 16.02
C ASN A 497 27.27 69.38 14.93
N ASP A 498 26.38 70.28 15.35
CA ASP A 498 25.60 71.14 14.47
C ASP A 498 25.99 72.60 14.69
N ASP A 499 26.56 73.22 13.67
CA ASP A 499 26.89 74.64 13.66
C ASP A 499 25.97 75.36 12.66
N GLU A 500 25.28 76.40 13.12
CA GLU A 500 24.40 77.23 12.29
C GLU A 500 24.73 78.70 12.50
N PHE A 501 24.96 79.43 11.42
CA PHE A 501 25.12 80.87 11.44
C PHE A 501 24.34 81.50 10.29
N GLY A 502 23.52 82.50 10.59
CA GLY A 502 22.68 83.17 9.60
C GLY A 502 22.49 84.64 9.94
N VAL A 503 22.39 85.47 8.90
CA VAL A 503 22.05 86.90 9.03
C VAL A 503 20.90 87.20 8.09
N GLU A 504 19.89 87.88 8.61
CA GLU A 504 18.71 88.32 7.89
C GLU A 504 18.54 89.83 8.01
N LEU A 505 18.14 90.45 6.90
CA LEU A 505 17.93 91.89 6.78
C LEU A 505 16.50 92.12 6.25
N GLY A 506 15.72 92.90 6.98
CA GLY A 506 14.35 93.26 6.61
C GLY A 506 14.17 94.78 6.54
N LEU A 507 13.44 95.27 5.54
CA LEU A 507 13.01 96.66 5.48
C LEU A 507 11.61 96.77 6.11
N GLN A 508 11.46 97.66 7.09
CA GLN A 508 10.29 97.76 7.95
C GLN A 508 9.63 99.14 7.82
N ASP A 509 8.88 99.44 6.77
CA ASP A 509 8.12 100.70 6.70
C ASP A 509 6.79 100.57 7.46
N SER A 510 6.51 101.53 8.36
CA SER A 510 5.28 101.61 9.18
C SER A 510 3.98 101.58 8.35
N LEU A 511 4.01 102.08 7.11
CA LEU A 511 2.87 102.08 6.19
C LEU A 511 2.49 100.67 5.72
N LEU A 512 3.41 99.69 5.83
CA LEU A 512 3.21 98.31 5.38
C LEU A 512 2.42 97.46 6.36
N PHE A 513 2.42 97.82 7.64
CA PHE A 513 1.63 97.13 8.66
C PHE A 513 0.19 97.63 8.69
N ASN A 514 -0.02 98.90 8.33
CA ASN A 514 -1.35 99.51 8.27
C ASN A 514 -2.14 99.10 7.02
N ARG A 515 -1.48 98.54 6.00
CA ARG A 515 -2.10 98.06 4.75
C ARG A 515 -1.87 96.57 4.60
N SER A 516 -2.94 95.79 4.54
CA SER A 516 -2.86 94.33 4.46
C SER A 516 -3.79 93.81 3.38
N ILE A 517 -3.43 92.66 2.81
CA ILE A 517 -4.42 91.80 2.17
C ILE A 517 -5.20 91.06 3.26
N ILE A 518 -6.50 90.94 3.04
CA ILE A 518 -7.38 90.14 3.86
C ILE A 518 -7.42 88.78 3.17
N ASP A 519 -6.74 87.80 3.73
CA ASP A 519 -6.56 86.50 3.06
C ASP A 519 -7.65 85.50 3.49
N ASN A 520 -7.90 85.41 4.80
CA ASN A 520 -8.87 84.46 5.34
C ASN A 520 -9.81 85.13 6.35
N VAL A 521 -11.10 85.20 6.02
CA VAL A 521 -12.16 85.77 6.87
C VAL A 521 -12.95 84.62 7.48
N LEU A 522 -12.74 84.33 8.76
CA LEU A 522 -13.52 83.32 9.46
C LEU A 522 -14.89 83.91 9.81
N THR A 523 -15.89 83.55 9.00
CA THR A 523 -17.28 83.91 9.23
C THR A 523 -18.02 82.74 9.86
N VAL A 524 -18.66 82.97 11.00
CA VAL A 524 -19.64 82.02 11.52
C VAL A 524 -20.96 82.30 10.82
N GLN A 525 -21.42 81.33 10.05
CA GLN A 525 -22.73 81.38 9.40
C GLN A 525 -23.76 80.74 10.33
N GLN A 526 -24.69 81.54 10.84
CA GLN A 526 -25.85 81.00 11.52
C GLN A 526 -27.03 81.03 10.55
N THR A 527 -27.42 79.83 10.10
CA THR A 527 -28.57 79.63 9.23
C THR A 527 -29.75 79.18 10.09
N VAL A 528 -30.79 80.02 10.18
CA VAL A 528 -32.03 79.66 10.88
C VAL A 528 -33.15 79.57 9.84
N THR A 529 -33.77 78.39 9.73
CA THR A 529 -34.95 78.18 8.89
C THR A 529 -36.20 78.39 9.73
N GLY A 530 -36.91 79.47 9.47
CA GLY A 530 -38.19 79.75 10.13
C GLY A 530 -39.30 78.85 9.59
N ALA A 531 -40.40 78.73 10.35
CA ALA A 531 -41.54 77.83 10.08
C ALA A 531 -42.24 78.04 8.71
N SER A 532 -41.91 79.09 7.96
CA SER A 532 -42.44 79.34 6.61
C SER A 532 -41.46 78.94 5.48
N ASN A 533 -40.47 78.10 5.77
CA ASN A 533 -39.40 77.67 4.85
C ASN A 533 -38.55 78.80 4.24
N VAL A 534 -38.60 80.00 4.81
CA VAL A 534 -37.68 81.09 4.47
C VAL A 534 -36.44 80.95 5.34
N THR A 535 -35.31 80.72 4.70
CA THR A 535 -34.02 80.56 5.34
C THR A 535 -33.31 81.91 5.37
N GLN A 536 -33.01 82.42 6.57
CA GLN A 536 -32.13 83.58 6.73
C GLN A 536 -30.76 83.11 7.23
N THR A 537 -29.73 83.47 6.48
CA THR A 537 -28.33 83.19 6.83
C THR A 537 -27.68 84.50 7.22
N ASN A 538 -27.40 84.67 8.51
CA ASN A 538 -26.60 85.79 8.99
C ASN A 538 -25.15 85.33 9.12
N GLN A 539 -24.27 85.93 8.32
CA GLN A 539 -22.82 85.73 8.46
C GLN A 539 -22.27 86.82 9.36
N THR A 540 -21.70 86.43 10.50
CA THR A 540 -20.94 87.35 11.37
C THR A 540 -19.46 87.00 11.28
N ILE A 541 -18.62 88.01 10.99
CA ILE A 541 -17.16 87.85 10.91
C ILE A 541 -16.65 87.74 12.35
N VAL A 542 -16.06 86.60 12.71
CA VAL A 542 -15.62 86.31 14.09
C VAL A 542 -14.13 86.59 14.25
N SER A 543 -13.34 86.30 13.22
CA SER A 543 -11.95 86.73 13.13
C SER A 543 -11.56 86.95 11.67
N GLN A 544 -10.53 87.77 11.50
CA GLN A 544 -10.00 88.12 10.20
C GLN A 544 -8.49 88.07 10.30
N GLU A 545 -7.87 87.21 9.49
CA GLU A 545 -6.42 87.13 9.37
C GLU A 545 -5.95 88.09 8.28
N ALA A 546 -4.98 88.93 8.64
CA ALA A 546 -4.44 89.97 7.80
C ALA A 546 -2.92 89.81 7.79
N THR A 547 -2.36 89.48 6.62
CA THR A 547 -0.93 89.31 6.42
C THR A 547 -0.32 90.61 5.88
N PRO A 548 0.52 91.33 6.65
CA PRO A 548 1.19 92.54 6.17
C PRO A 548 2.07 92.23 4.95
N GLY A 549 2.02 93.05 3.90
CA GLY A 549 2.87 92.81 2.72
C GLY A 549 2.67 93.74 1.53
N PHE A 550 3.69 93.79 0.67
CA PHE A 550 3.68 94.46 -0.63
C PHE A 550 3.31 93.48 -1.75
N LEU A 551 2.25 93.77 -2.50
CA LEU A 551 1.96 93.11 -3.78
C LEU A 551 2.36 94.03 -4.93
N PHE A 552 3.51 93.77 -5.56
CA PHE A 552 4.01 94.58 -6.69
C PHE A 552 3.23 94.37 -8.01
N ASN A 553 2.17 93.56 -8.02
CA ASN A 553 1.49 93.13 -9.25
C ASN A 553 -0.06 93.16 -9.17
N SER A 554 -0.63 94.00 -8.31
CA SER A 554 -2.09 94.15 -8.17
C SER A 554 -2.47 95.63 -8.17
N ILE A 555 -3.50 95.98 -8.96
CA ILE A 555 -4.06 97.34 -9.07
C ILE A 555 -5.16 97.63 -8.03
N ASN A 556 -5.54 96.64 -7.20
CA ASN A 556 -6.56 96.85 -6.18
C ASN A 556 -5.96 97.54 -4.95
N PRO A 557 -6.59 98.59 -4.40
CA PRO A 557 -6.10 99.26 -3.21
C PRO A 557 -6.15 98.28 -2.02
N LEU A 558 -4.99 98.06 -1.39
CA LEU A 558 -4.89 97.32 -0.12
C LEU A 558 -5.80 97.97 0.93
N GLY A 559 -6.57 97.15 1.65
CA GLY A 559 -7.45 97.59 2.72
C GLY A 559 -6.68 98.04 3.96
N THR A 560 -7.31 98.89 4.78
CA THR A 560 -6.77 99.32 6.08
C THR A 560 -6.95 98.20 7.10
N ASN A 561 -5.86 97.76 7.72
CA ASN A 561 -5.87 96.76 8.78
C ASN A 561 -6.26 97.41 10.12
N ASN A 562 -7.33 96.95 10.78
CA ASN A 562 -7.74 97.43 12.11
C ASN A 562 -7.40 96.47 13.26
N THR A 563 -6.92 95.26 12.94
CA THR A 563 -6.73 94.15 13.90
C THR A 563 -5.30 94.07 14.41
N GLN A 564 -4.31 94.57 13.66
CA GLN A 564 -2.90 94.55 14.04
C GLN A 564 -2.31 95.97 14.09
N ASN A 565 -2.12 96.51 15.30
CA ASN A 565 -1.39 97.76 15.54
C ASN A 565 0.13 97.48 15.56
N THR A 566 0.94 98.46 15.16
CA THR A 566 2.42 98.49 15.30
C THR A 566 2.92 98.00 16.67
N SER A 567 2.15 98.24 17.74
CA SER A 567 2.46 97.76 19.09
C SER A 567 2.35 96.24 19.27
N ASN A 568 1.54 95.56 18.45
CA ASN A 568 1.36 94.10 18.47
C ASN A 568 2.25 93.39 17.45
N THR A 569 2.75 94.10 16.43
CA THR A 569 3.70 93.60 15.42
C THR A 569 5.18 93.80 15.80
N ALA A 570 5.47 94.63 16.80
CA ALA A 570 6.78 94.64 17.47
C ALA A 570 7.04 93.35 18.29
N GLY A 571 6.03 92.51 18.49
CA GLY A 571 6.14 91.28 19.27
C GLY A 571 6.54 90.03 18.47
N GLN A 572 6.14 89.92 17.19
CA GLN A 572 6.37 88.70 16.39
C GLN A 572 6.00 88.90 14.91
N ALA A 573 6.91 89.48 14.13
CA ALA A 573 6.93 89.31 12.69
C ALA A 573 8.37 88.94 12.31
N LEU A 574 8.64 87.63 12.29
CA LEU A 574 9.77 87.12 11.51
C LEU A 574 9.42 87.41 10.06
N SER A 575 10.32 88.07 9.34
CA SER A 575 10.15 88.39 7.93
C SER A 575 9.81 87.13 7.12
N ASN A 576 9.20 87.32 5.95
CA ASN A 576 8.73 86.27 5.02
C ASN A 576 9.79 85.23 4.57
N PHE A 577 11.02 85.25 5.08
CA PHE A 577 12.08 84.27 4.79
C PHE A 577 12.10 83.06 5.74
N SER A 578 11.15 82.95 6.68
CA SER A 578 10.91 81.73 7.48
C SER A 578 12.08 81.24 8.35
N LEU A 579 13.06 82.09 8.65
CA LEU A 579 14.08 81.77 9.65
C LEU A 579 13.45 81.90 11.05
N GLN A 580 12.82 80.82 11.48
CA GLN A 580 12.26 80.69 12.83
C GLN A 580 13.37 80.91 13.87
N ARG A 581 13.01 81.42 15.07
CA ARG A 581 13.98 81.62 16.17
C ARG A 581 14.60 80.31 16.69
N GLY A 582 14.11 79.16 16.21
CA GLY A 582 14.62 77.83 16.50
C GLY A 582 15.03 77.11 15.22
N ASN A 583 15.95 76.16 15.35
CA ASN A 583 16.29 75.23 14.29
C ASN A 583 15.15 74.21 14.16
N SER A 584 14.60 74.00 12.96
CA SER A 584 13.50 73.06 12.72
C SER A 584 13.88 71.59 12.92
N ASP A 585 15.16 71.27 12.75
CA ASP A 585 15.70 69.91 12.83
C ASP A 585 16.09 69.58 14.28
N LEU A 586 16.57 70.56 15.05
CA LEU A 586 16.96 70.39 16.45
C LEU A 586 15.83 70.71 17.45
N GLY A 587 14.79 71.45 17.04
CA GLY A 587 13.65 71.84 17.88
C GLY A 587 13.97 72.90 18.96
N PHE A 588 15.22 73.37 19.04
CA PHE A 588 15.65 74.46 19.91
C PHE A 588 16.48 75.49 19.13
N GLY A 589 16.60 76.70 19.69
CA GLY A 589 17.30 77.84 19.07
C GLY A 589 18.60 78.21 19.78
N GLY A 590 19.49 78.88 19.05
CA GLY A 590 20.72 79.45 19.59
C GLY A 590 20.59 80.92 19.95
N LEU A 591 21.72 81.64 19.92
CA LEU A 591 21.75 83.09 20.05
C LEU A 591 20.96 83.71 18.89
N VAL A 592 19.96 84.53 19.22
CA VAL A 592 19.23 85.36 18.26
C VAL A 592 19.34 86.81 18.72
N LEU A 593 20.02 87.63 17.93
CA LEU A 593 20.13 89.06 18.13
C LEU A 593 19.28 89.76 17.08
N SER A 594 18.22 90.43 17.51
CA SER A 594 17.41 91.27 16.64
C SER A 594 17.59 92.73 17.01
N ALA A 595 17.96 93.56 16.04
CA ALA A 595 17.98 95.00 16.17
C ALA A 595 17.09 95.60 15.09
N SER A 596 16.11 96.41 15.47
CA SER A 596 15.20 97.07 14.54
C SER A 596 15.09 98.57 14.82
N SER A 597 14.86 99.32 13.75
CA SER A 597 14.53 100.73 13.71
C SER A 597 13.25 100.92 12.88
N GLU A 598 12.70 102.12 12.81
CA GLU A 598 11.44 102.45 12.11
C GLU A 598 11.42 102.13 10.60
N SER A 599 12.54 101.69 10.02
CA SER A 599 12.66 101.39 8.58
C SER A 599 13.50 100.16 8.26
N VAL A 600 14.30 99.65 9.21
CA VAL A 600 15.26 98.56 8.96
C VAL A 600 15.33 97.65 10.17
N SER A 601 15.35 96.35 9.93
CA SER A 601 15.54 95.29 10.91
C SER A 601 16.69 94.36 10.49
N ILE A 602 17.47 93.93 11.47
CA ILE A 602 18.58 93.00 11.31
C ILE A 602 18.38 91.89 12.34
N LEU A 603 18.47 90.64 11.88
CA LEU A 603 18.48 89.46 12.74
C LEU A 603 19.75 88.68 12.49
N ILE A 604 20.51 88.42 13.54
CA ILE A 604 21.69 87.56 13.53
C ILE A 604 21.37 86.33 14.36
N ARG A 605 21.68 85.16 13.79
CA ARG A 605 21.51 83.87 14.44
C ARG A 605 22.82 83.11 14.45
N ALA A 606 23.14 82.54 15.60
CA ALA A 606 24.27 81.64 15.78
C ALA A 606 23.88 80.50 16.73
N LEU A 607 24.15 79.26 16.35
CA LEU A 607 23.98 78.06 17.16
C LEU A 607 25.19 77.16 16.95
N ALA A 608 25.73 76.63 18.04
CA ALA A 608 26.69 75.53 18.02
C ALA A 608 26.19 74.51 19.03
N ALA A 609 25.77 73.35 18.56
CA ALA A 609 25.24 72.26 19.37
C ALA A 609 26.15 71.04 19.24
N LYS A 610 26.40 70.37 20.37
CA LYS A 610 27.18 69.15 20.43
C LYS A 610 26.40 68.07 21.18
N ARG A 611 26.13 66.95 20.52
CA ARG A 611 25.43 65.80 21.08
C ARG A 611 26.40 64.61 21.15
N ASN A 612 26.62 64.11 22.37
CA ASN A 612 27.42 62.91 22.59
C ASN A 612 26.57 61.87 23.33
N VAL A 613 26.28 60.75 22.70
CA VAL A 613 25.60 59.60 23.32
C VAL A 613 26.57 58.43 23.39
N HIS A 614 26.69 57.83 24.58
CA HIS A 614 27.49 56.63 24.80
C HIS A 614 26.63 55.60 25.51
N VAL A 615 26.39 54.46 24.88
CA VAL A 615 25.65 53.33 25.47
C VAL A 615 26.59 52.15 25.60
N LEU A 616 26.62 51.55 26.78
CA LEU A 616 27.38 50.34 27.08
C LEU A 616 26.48 49.33 27.76
N SER A 617 26.22 48.21 27.09
CA SER A 617 25.36 47.14 27.61
C SER A 617 26.11 45.81 27.64
N ARG A 618 25.93 45.06 28.74
CA ARG A 618 26.60 43.77 28.98
C ARG A 618 25.61 42.68 29.42
N PRO A 619 24.65 42.27 28.57
CA PRO A 619 23.81 41.13 28.88
C PRO A 619 24.65 39.86 28.96
N GLN A 620 24.41 39.07 30.02
CA GLN A 620 25.04 37.77 30.22
C GLN A 620 23.98 36.72 30.55
N ILE A 621 24.15 35.53 30.00
CA ILE A 621 23.25 34.40 30.21
C ILE A 621 24.04 33.10 30.35
N ARG A 622 23.63 32.24 31.27
CA ARG A 622 24.18 30.90 31.43
C ARG A 622 23.13 29.89 30.96
N THR A 623 23.53 28.97 30.10
CA THR A 623 22.66 27.90 29.63
C THR A 623 23.44 26.60 29.48
N VAL A 624 22.71 25.50 29.45
CA VAL A 624 23.24 24.18 29.13
C VAL A 624 23.47 24.11 27.62
N ASP A 625 24.46 23.32 27.20
CA ASP A 625 24.68 23.02 25.79
C ASP A 625 23.41 22.54 25.08
N ASN A 626 23.20 22.97 23.84
CA ASN A 626 22.02 22.71 23.01
C ASN A 626 20.66 23.18 23.57
N VAL A 627 20.63 23.92 24.69
CA VAL A 627 19.40 24.50 25.25
C VAL A 627 19.34 26.00 24.97
N THR A 628 18.28 26.41 24.26
CA THR A 628 18.01 27.83 23.99
C THR A 628 17.70 28.56 25.29
N ALA A 629 18.43 29.65 25.54
CA ALA A 629 18.16 30.55 26.65
C ALA A 629 17.95 31.97 26.14
N GLN A 630 17.05 32.68 26.81
CA GLN A 630 16.69 34.06 26.50
C GLN A 630 16.78 34.90 27.77
N ILE A 631 17.41 36.07 27.65
CA ILE A 631 17.36 37.13 28.65
C ILE A 631 16.77 38.37 28.00
N GLN A 632 15.73 38.92 28.63
CA GLN A 632 15.09 40.16 28.24
C GLN A 632 15.26 41.18 29.36
N VAL A 633 15.83 42.34 29.04
CA VAL A 633 15.92 43.49 29.95
C VAL A 633 15.26 44.68 29.26
N GLY A 634 14.08 45.05 29.75
CA GLY A 634 13.28 46.12 29.15
C GLY A 634 11.84 46.10 29.66
N GLN A 635 10.93 46.51 28.79
CA GLN A 635 9.49 46.57 29.07
C GLN A 635 8.71 45.87 27.97
N ILE A 636 7.50 45.43 28.30
CA ILE A 636 6.55 44.89 27.32
C ILE A 636 5.60 46.05 26.97
N VAL A 637 5.60 46.47 25.70
CA VAL A 637 4.81 47.60 25.21
C VAL A 637 3.63 47.11 24.36
N PRO A 638 2.41 47.63 24.57
CA PRO A 638 1.29 47.34 23.70
C PRO A 638 1.43 48.09 22.38
N VAL A 639 1.40 47.35 21.27
CA VAL A 639 1.42 47.88 19.89
C VAL A 639 0.08 47.53 19.24
N VAL A 640 -0.54 48.50 18.55
CA VAL A 640 -1.78 48.25 17.81
C VAL A 640 -1.45 47.46 16.54
N ASN A 641 -1.88 46.21 16.46
CA ASN A 641 -1.69 45.31 15.33
C ASN A 641 -3.00 45.12 14.53
N GLY A 642 -3.54 46.24 14.04
CA GLY A 642 -4.77 46.28 13.25
C GLY A 642 -6.00 46.70 14.04
N VAL A 643 -7.14 46.69 13.35
CA VAL A 643 -8.42 47.16 13.90
C VAL A 643 -9.49 46.13 13.55
N SER A 644 -10.19 45.65 14.57
CA SER A 644 -11.36 44.79 14.41
C SER A 644 -12.62 45.65 14.30
N VAL A 645 -13.44 45.43 13.27
CA VAL A 645 -14.72 46.15 13.12
C VAL A 645 -15.85 45.21 13.51
N THR A 646 -16.61 45.60 14.53
CA THR A 646 -17.81 44.88 14.95
C THR A 646 -18.95 45.08 13.96
N ALA A 647 -19.93 44.17 13.96
CA ALA A 647 -21.07 44.20 13.03
C ALA A 647 -21.95 45.48 13.10
N VAL A 648 -21.78 46.29 14.16
CA VAL A 648 -22.48 47.58 14.36
C VAL A 648 -21.63 48.78 13.89
N GLY A 649 -20.49 48.52 13.22
CA GLY A 649 -19.61 49.56 12.67
C GLY A 649 -18.67 50.22 13.69
N SER A 650 -18.56 49.68 14.91
CA SER A 650 -17.59 50.15 15.91
C SER A 650 -16.23 49.47 15.69
N ALA A 651 -15.20 50.29 15.51
CA ALA A 651 -13.83 49.89 15.24
C ALA A 651 -13.00 49.84 16.54
N ASN A 652 -12.55 48.65 16.94
CA ASN A 652 -11.75 48.39 18.13
C ASN A 652 -10.31 48.00 17.75
N PRO A 653 -9.27 48.70 18.25
CA PRO A 653 -7.88 48.36 17.96
C PRO A 653 -7.52 46.99 18.56
N VAL A 654 -6.85 46.15 17.78
CA VAL A 654 -6.28 44.88 18.24
C VAL A 654 -4.91 45.20 18.84
N ILE A 655 -4.74 44.94 20.14
CA ILE A 655 -3.50 45.25 20.86
C ILE A 655 -2.65 43.97 20.94
N GLN A 656 -1.40 44.03 20.47
CA GLN A 656 -0.40 42.99 20.64
C GLN A 656 0.69 43.47 21.59
N GLN A 657 1.06 42.64 22.55
CA GLN A 657 2.18 42.90 23.44
C GLN A 657 3.50 42.63 22.70
N SER A 658 4.39 43.61 22.65
CA SER A 658 5.71 43.51 22.01
C SER A 658 6.81 43.75 23.04
N GLU A 659 7.87 42.94 23.00
CA GLU A 659 9.02 43.08 23.88
C GLU A 659 9.93 44.21 23.37
N ALA A 660 10.17 45.24 24.19
CA ALA A 660 11.06 46.35 23.87
C ALA A 660 12.20 46.44 24.89
N GLY A 661 13.44 46.28 24.43
CA GLY A 661 14.63 46.37 25.27
C GLY A 661 15.81 45.58 24.72
N ILE A 662 16.76 45.25 25.60
CA ILE A 662 17.89 44.39 25.27
C ILE A 662 17.42 42.94 25.39
N ILE A 663 17.37 42.24 24.26
CA ILE A 663 16.98 40.83 24.19
C ILE A 663 18.18 40.05 23.66
N LEU A 664 18.66 39.10 24.44
CA LEU A 664 19.72 38.18 24.03
C LEU A 664 19.15 36.76 24.08
N THR A 665 18.93 36.19 22.90
CA THR A 665 18.51 34.80 22.70
C THR A 665 19.66 34.02 22.09
N VAL A 666 20.03 32.90 22.71
CA VAL A 666 21.17 32.11 22.26
C VAL A 666 20.98 30.62 22.50
N THR A 667 21.44 29.82 21.55
CA THR A 667 21.48 28.36 21.62
C THR A 667 22.92 27.92 21.37
N PRO A 668 23.73 27.68 22.42
CA PRO A 668 25.09 27.18 22.24
C PRO A 668 25.06 25.73 21.72
N ARG A 669 26.08 25.38 20.93
CA ARG A 669 26.30 24.05 20.34
C ARG A 669 27.78 23.69 20.35
#